data_AF-A0A7X4WC49-F1
#
_entry.id   AF-A0A7X4WC49-F1
#
_cell.length_a   1.000
_cell.length_b   1.000
_cell.length_c   1.000
_cell.angle_alpha   90.00
_cell.angle_beta   90.00
_cell.angle_gamma   90.00
#
_symmetry.space_group_name_H-M   'P 1'
#
loop_
_entity.id
_entity.type
_entity.pdbx_description
1 polymer ?
#
loop_
_entity_poly.entity_id
_entity_poly.type
_entity_poly.pdbx_seq_one_letter_code
_entity_poly.pdbx_strand_id
1 'polypeptide(L)'
;MSSEEALPKPSQITREQAKLIKNRLGEGVLPQTLKGLLYKLENFYDYLEIVHKNFKKPMIRKLDFPRSPRRKVTNKNLMPDDSYPVYLSYLYGVAEWIWYMNHHHPKRGEFIHSGNTLDQTINTSDSGFIPIFRFNNKYYPIMEIPKKISPAYYPRVTRESQLKAHTFLPHYIHLSIVIAETGIRLIAARWLNEDTYDRAVNRSLFNEHSYMTTKLWVNSDKSHDAWEADVSESVIGILDRQSKWKKKFLNGKDIPIYYDGHVHSQFEMIRPLFAQLNNNSRVTDSYATVSDGTYRSVFKNILLHFSYIYSQLDVMELTPIDIDHDLDLAENLARLKEMKGENRIEITPHSMRSQVVSDKITILPPYIIKRSTGHISDAHVIYYAQISSKYIETQRAAQDQEFRDFIAPMIINTRDEQSAIRRAFGIDSDAAMSDFGAIVFAEHNSQKTRNGMKFVKDMLKELEDKPEGTFSIMDVLAFNSTHICPFNNNCPTDIKTDSILGLTPCGGCPYSIKTVDHLPAISAHIRAITDKAADYEITINEAKANGEDMSAYMNEVALRKFYTQELSAWAITATCLDSMARELSQKDKWLVSKPEFIEKKFHKLTTSNELTYTLVQIEEAINGQEFMTPQLKAKVNLFRNKVLAATGQFNALLQSVPTGRTLLSDFKGIIKNVCNLSGITVDELPQKLEGIQMDAQKALGNALNFTLPNSKSNNNA
;
A
#
# COMPACT_ATOMS: atom_id res chain seq x y z
N MET A 1 59.07 -7.21 21.80
CA MET A 1 59.02 -7.30 23.27
C MET A 1 58.97 -8.77 23.63
N SER A 2 60.07 -9.24 24.21
CA SER A 2 60.23 -10.55 24.80
C SER A 2 59.51 -10.60 26.15
N SER A 3 58.46 -11.41 26.25
CA SER A 3 58.07 -12.04 27.51
C SER A 3 57.48 -13.41 27.18
N GLU A 4 58.20 -14.47 27.58
CA GLU A 4 57.62 -15.79 27.78
C GLU A 4 56.70 -15.75 29.00
N GLU A 5 55.63 -14.95 28.94
CA GLU A 5 54.55 -15.06 29.91
C GLU A 5 53.77 -16.32 29.59
N ALA A 6 53.90 -17.32 30.45
CA ALA A 6 53.08 -18.53 30.39
C ALA A 6 51.61 -18.12 30.26
N LEU A 7 50.92 -18.66 29.24
CA LEU A 7 49.50 -18.41 29.04
C LEU A 7 48.74 -18.62 30.35
N PRO A 8 47.87 -17.67 30.75
CA PRO A 8 47.20 -17.75 32.04
C PRO A 8 46.41 -19.06 32.13
N LYS A 9 46.61 -19.79 33.23
CA LYS A 9 45.85 -21.01 33.52
C LYS A 9 44.36 -20.65 33.58
N PRO A 10 43.44 -21.50 33.10
CA PRO A 10 42.00 -21.22 33.14
C PRO A 10 41.50 -20.78 34.53
N SER A 11 42.05 -21.35 35.60
CA SER A 11 41.75 -20.99 37.00
C SER A 11 42.13 -19.56 37.40
N GLN A 12 42.92 -18.85 36.60
CA GLN A 12 43.35 -17.47 36.85
C GLN A 12 42.37 -16.46 36.25
N ILE A 13 41.42 -16.88 35.39
CA ILE A 13 40.43 -16.00 34.76
C ILE A 13 39.35 -15.62 35.79
N THR A 14 39.57 -14.50 36.45
CA THR A 14 38.62 -13.93 37.42
C THR A 14 37.55 -13.07 36.74
N ARG A 15 36.52 -12.67 37.49
CA ARG A 15 35.47 -11.75 37.02
C ARG A 15 36.02 -10.39 36.56
N GLU A 16 37.11 -9.91 37.15
CA GLU A 16 37.76 -8.66 36.74
C GLU A 16 38.43 -8.80 35.38
N GLN A 17 39.16 -9.90 35.17
CA GLN A 17 39.78 -10.19 33.87
C GLN A 17 38.72 -10.41 32.78
N ALA A 18 37.62 -11.09 33.10
CA ALA A 18 36.51 -11.25 32.17
C ALA A 18 35.83 -9.90 31.81
N LYS A 19 35.74 -8.95 32.76
CA LYS A 19 35.29 -7.59 32.48
C LYS A 19 36.27 -6.83 31.58
N LEU A 20 37.57 -6.99 31.79
CA LEU A 20 38.60 -6.38 30.93
C LEU A 20 38.51 -6.91 29.50
N ILE A 21 38.38 -8.24 29.34
CA ILE A 21 38.18 -8.90 28.05
C ILE A 21 36.90 -8.37 27.38
N LYS A 22 35.79 -8.29 28.11
CA LYS A 22 34.54 -7.71 27.60
C LYS A 22 34.73 -6.27 27.11
N ASN A 23 35.41 -5.43 27.89
CA ASN A 23 35.62 -4.03 27.53
C ASN A 23 36.46 -3.90 26.25
N ARG A 24 37.54 -4.68 26.15
CA ARG A 24 38.38 -4.76 24.95
C ARG A 24 37.63 -5.29 23.73
N LEU A 25 36.81 -6.33 23.91
CA LEU A 25 35.93 -6.85 22.86
C LEU A 25 34.85 -5.84 22.42
N GLY A 26 34.55 -4.85 23.26
CA GLY A 26 33.56 -3.79 23.02
C GLY A 26 34.12 -2.54 22.37
N GLU A 27 35.44 -2.38 22.29
CA GLU A 27 36.08 -1.23 21.66
C GLU A 27 35.75 -1.21 20.15
N GLY A 28 35.10 -0.13 19.68
CA GLY A 28 34.79 0.10 18.27
C GLY A 28 33.69 -0.80 17.66
N VAL A 29 32.93 -1.56 18.46
CA VAL A 29 31.89 -2.47 17.94
C VAL A 29 30.48 -2.13 18.44
N LEU A 30 29.48 -2.38 17.59
CA LEU A 30 28.08 -2.17 17.96
C LEU A 30 27.66 -3.08 19.13
N PRO A 31 26.73 -2.64 20.01
CA PRO A 31 26.29 -3.44 21.17
C PRO A 31 25.77 -4.84 20.82
N GLN A 32 25.18 -5.00 19.64
CA GLN A 32 24.69 -6.29 19.15
C GLN A 32 25.83 -7.21 18.70
N THR A 33 26.89 -6.66 18.09
CA THR A 33 28.11 -7.39 17.74
C THR A 33 28.86 -7.82 19.00
N LEU A 34 29.01 -6.92 19.98
CA LEU A 34 29.59 -7.23 21.29
C LEU A 34 28.82 -8.37 21.97
N LYS A 35 27.48 -8.30 21.98
CA LYS A 35 26.63 -9.37 22.54
C LYS A 35 26.88 -10.72 21.87
N GLY A 36 27.07 -10.75 20.56
CA GLY A 36 27.41 -11.96 19.81
C GLY A 36 28.79 -12.52 20.15
N LEU A 37 29.79 -11.65 20.30
CA LEU A 37 31.14 -12.04 20.75
C LEU A 37 31.12 -12.61 22.18
N LEU A 38 30.35 -11.99 23.07
CA LEU A 38 30.18 -12.47 24.44
C LEU A 38 29.47 -13.82 24.51
N TYR A 39 28.58 -14.17 23.57
CA TYR A 39 28.02 -15.53 23.50
C TYR A 39 29.07 -16.57 23.14
N LYS A 40 29.99 -16.25 22.22
CA LYS A 40 31.10 -17.16 21.90
C LYS A 40 32.05 -17.31 23.08
N LEU A 41 32.33 -16.22 23.79
CA LEU A 41 33.15 -16.23 24.99
C LEU A 41 32.49 -17.02 26.13
N GLU A 42 31.18 -16.87 26.31
CA GLU A 42 30.39 -17.66 27.27
C GLU A 42 30.44 -19.15 26.94
N ASN A 43 30.22 -19.55 25.68
CA ASN A 43 30.33 -20.95 25.28
C ASN A 43 31.75 -21.51 25.52
N PHE A 44 32.79 -20.69 25.33
CA PHE A 44 34.16 -21.08 25.65
C PHE A 44 34.37 -21.25 27.16
N TYR A 45 33.80 -20.39 28.00
CA TYR A 45 33.81 -20.57 29.45
C TYR A 45 33.01 -21.79 29.90
N ASP A 46 31.86 -22.08 29.29
CA ASP A 46 31.08 -23.28 29.57
C ASP A 46 31.91 -24.54 29.22
N TYR A 47 32.65 -24.54 28.12
CA TYR A 47 33.62 -25.59 27.79
C TYR A 47 34.73 -25.73 28.84
N LEU A 48 35.33 -24.61 29.28
CA LEU A 48 36.37 -24.63 30.32
C LEU A 48 35.86 -25.14 31.66
N GLU A 49 34.60 -24.89 32.02
CA GLU A 49 33.97 -25.38 33.25
C GLU A 49 33.76 -26.90 33.22
N ILE A 50 33.51 -27.47 32.03
CA ILE A 50 33.44 -28.92 31.82
C ILE A 50 34.83 -29.56 31.92
N VAL A 51 35.86 -28.93 31.32
CA VAL A 51 37.20 -29.52 31.21
C VAL A 51 38.05 -29.30 32.48
N HIS A 52 37.82 -28.22 33.22
CA HIS A 52 38.60 -27.87 34.41
C HIS A 52 37.71 -27.79 35.66
N LYS A 53 37.85 -28.78 36.55
CA LYS A 53 37.07 -28.89 37.81
C LYS A 53 37.14 -27.67 38.73
N ASN A 54 38.19 -26.86 38.64
CA ASN A 54 38.41 -25.68 39.48
C ASN A 54 38.08 -24.36 38.77
N PHE A 55 37.52 -24.40 37.57
CA PHE A 55 37.08 -23.21 36.85
C PHE A 55 35.58 -23.01 37.08
N LYS A 56 35.20 -21.77 37.42
CA LYS A 56 33.80 -21.35 37.47
C LYS A 56 33.61 -20.22 36.49
N LYS A 57 32.53 -20.25 35.72
CA LYS A 57 32.27 -19.21 34.72
C LYS A 57 32.22 -17.82 35.38
N PRO A 58 33.08 -16.87 34.96
CA PRO A 58 33.20 -15.55 35.60
C PRO A 58 32.17 -14.52 35.12
N MET A 59 31.35 -14.84 34.11
CA MET A 59 30.36 -13.94 33.52
C MET A 59 28.93 -14.47 33.64
N ILE A 60 28.00 -13.57 33.95
CA ILE A 60 26.57 -13.86 34.09
C ILE A 60 25.81 -13.12 32.99
N ARG A 61 25.16 -13.88 32.11
CA ARG A 61 24.41 -13.37 30.96
C ARG A 61 23.45 -12.21 31.28
N LYS A 62 22.73 -12.30 32.39
CA LYS A 62 21.74 -11.28 32.80
C LYS A 62 22.35 -9.94 33.26
N LEU A 63 23.60 -9.97 33.75
CA LEU A 63 24.26 -8.82 34.36
C LEU A 63 25.31 -8.20 33.43
N ASP A 64 26.08 -9.06 32.76
CA ASP A 64 27.29 -8.62 32.07
C ASP A 64 27.08 -8.38 30.57
N PHE A 65 25.96 -8.81 29.97
CA PHE A 65 25.71 -8.63 28.54
C PHE A 65 24.92 -7.35 28.26
N PRO A 66 25.26 -6.59 27.19
CA PRO A 66 24.52 -5.38 26.86
C PRO A 66 23.06 -5.68 26.49
N ARG A 67 22.14 -4.86 27.03
CA ARG A 67 20.73 -4.88 26.62
C ARG A 67 20.60 -4.21 25.26
N SER A 68 20.58 -5.02 24.20
CA SER A 68 20.26 -4.56 22.85
C SER A 68 18.74 -4.46 22.68
N PRO A 69 18.14 -3.26 22.50
CA PRO A 69 16.74 -3.18 22.11
C PRO A 69 16.54 -3.92 20.77
N ARG A 70 15.46 -4.72 20.66
CA ARG A 70 15.06 -5.24 19.35
C ARG A 70 14.67 -4.05 18.49
N ARG A 71 15.36 -3.81 17.37
CA ARG A 71 14.96 -2.77 16.42
C ARG A 71 13.55 -3.06 15.94
N LYS A 72 12.64 -2.09 16.09
CA LYS A 72 11.24 -2.18 15.70
C LYS A 72 11.02 -2.16 14.17
N VAL A 73 12.06 -1.90 13.37
CA VAL A 73 11.99 -1.83 11.90
C VAL A 73 13.27 -2.42 11.29
N THR A 74 13.13 -3.19 10.19
CA THR A 74 14.27 -3.66 9.39
C THR A 74 14.60 -2.61 8.32
N ASN A 75 15.62 -1.78 8.54
CA ASN A 75 16.19 -0.92 7.49
C ASN A 75 17.08 -1.77 6.57
N LYS A 76 16.49 -2.70 5.80
CA LYS A 76 17.21 -3.38 4.72
C LYS A 76 17.02 -2.59 3.45
N ASN A 77 18.09 -2.40 2.69
CA ASN A 77 18.01 -1.75 1.40
C ASN A 77 17.50 -2.76 0.38
N LEU A 78 16.42 -2.35 -0.26
CA LEU A 78 15.75 -3.03 -1.35
C LEU A 78 16.40 -2.66 -2.67
N MET A 79 16.07 -3.41 -3.72
CA MET A 79 16.42 -2.97 -5.06
C MET A 79 15.61 -1.70 -5.39
N PRO A 80 16.16 -0.79 -6.20
CA PRO A 80 15.42 0.37 -6.68
C PRO A 80 14.09 -0.03 -7.33
N ASP A 81 13.08 0.83 -7.18
CA ASP A 81 11.74 0.63 -7.76
C ASP A 81 11.85 0.29 -9.26
N ASP A 82 10.98 -0.58 -9.77
CA ASP A 82 10.92 -1.04 -11.17
C ASP A 82 12.09 -1.95 -11.65
N SER A 83 13.23 -1.99 -10.95
CA SER A 83 14.37 -2.85 -11.33
C SER A 83 14.20 -4.34 -10.98
N TYR A 84 13.37 -4.67 -9.98
CA TYR A 84 13.26 -6.04 -9.46
C TYR A 84 12.64 -7.06 -10.43
N PRO A 85 11.52 -6.76 -11.13
CA PRO A 85 10.99 -7.67 -12.15
C PRO A 85 12.00 -7.93 -13.28
N VAL A 86 12.78 -6.91 -13.64
CA VAL A 86 13.82 -7.00 -14.67
C VAL A 86 14.97 -7.88 -14.18
N TYR A 87 15.36 -7.76 -12.91
CA TYR A 87 16.33 -8.64 -12.27
C TYR A 87 15.92 -10.10 -12.32
N LEU A 88 14.65 -10.41 -12.01
CA LEU A 88 14.11 -11.77 -12.14
C LEU A 88 14.20 -12.27 -13.58
N SER A 89 13.76 -11.46 -14.56
CA SER A 89 13.85 -11.84 -15.97
C SER A 89 15.30 -12.08 -16.42
N TYR A 90 16.25 -11.26 -15.95
CA TYR A 90 17.67 -11.41 -16.20
C TYR A 90 18.21 -12.72 -15.63
N LEU A 91 17.85 -13.09 -14.39
CA LEU A 91 18.27 -14.36 -13.79
C LEU A 91 17.82 -15.56 -14.62
N TYR A 92 16.57 -15.57 -15.09
CA TYR A 92 16.08 -16.62 -15.98
C TYR A 92 16.83 -16.64 -17.32
N GLY A 93 17.12 -15.48 -17.91
CA GLY A 93 17.94 -15.39 -19.13
C GLY A 93 19.30 -16.06 -18.96
N VAL A 94 20.01 -15.77 -17.86
CA VAL A 94 21.29 -16.44 -17.55
C VAL A 94 21.10 -17.94 -17.30
N ALA A 95 20.02 -18.36 -16.63
CA ALA A 95 19.72 -19.77 -16.39
C ALA A 95 19.49 -20.54 -17.70
N GLU A 96 18.80 -19.96 -18.68
CA GLU A 96 18.59 -20.55 -20.01
C GLU A 96 19.91 -20.75 -20.75
N TRP A 97 20.84 -19.78 -20.66
CA TRP A 97 22.17 -19.94 -21.24
C TRP A 97 22.97 -21.07 -20.59
N ILE A 98 22.97 -21.15 -19.25
CA ILE A 98 23.64 -22.25 -18.53
C ILE A 98 23.04 -23.61 -18.93
N TRP A 99 21.71 -23.67 -19.10
CA TRP A 99 21.02 -24.86 -19.54
C TRP A 99 21.44 -25.27 -20.96
N TYR A 100 21.40 -24.33 -21.90
CA TYR A 100 21.85 -24.51 -23.27
C TYR A 100 23.30 -25.02 -23.32
N MET A 101 24.21 -24.35 -22.61
CA MET A 101 25.62 -24.74 -22.60
C MET A 101 25.80 -26.17 -22.11
N ASN A 102 25.09 -26.59 -21.06
CA ASN A 102 25.23 -27.92 -20.49
C ASN A 102 24.51 -29.04 -21.26
N HIS A 103 23.42 -28.74 -21.97
CA HIS A 103 22.54 -29.76 -22.53
C HIS A 103 22.47 -29.77 -24.06
N HIS A 104 22.74 -28.64 -24.71
CA HIS A 104 22.50 -28.45 -26.13
C HIS A 104 23.74 -28.03 -26.93
N HIS A 105 24.71 -27.36 -26.30
CA HIS A 105 25.91 -26.90 -27.01
C HIS A 105 26.76 -28.10 -27.51
N PRO A 106 26.93 -28.28 -28.84
CA PRO A 106 27.49 -29.50 -29.43
C PRO A 106 28.97 -29.70 -29.09
N LYS A 107 29.71 -28.60 -28.96
CA LYS A 107 31.16 -28.58 -28.71
C LYS A 107 31.54 -27.99 -27.34
N ARG A 108 30.73 -28.29 -26.31
CA ARG A 108 30.87 -27.66 -24.97
C ARG A 108 32.27 -27.82 -24.37
N GLY A 109 32.88 -29.00 -24.54
CA GLY A 109 34.23 -29.27 -24.04
C GLY A 109 35.29 -28.38 -24.68
N GLU A 110 35.24 -28.26 -26.02
CA GLU A 110 36.12 -27.34 -26.77
C GLU A 110 35.92 -25.90 -26.31
N PHE A 111 34.67 -25.43 -26.20
CA PHE A 111 34.36 -24.07 -25.75
C PHE A 111 34.92 -23.74 -24.36
N ILE A 112 34.75 -24.67 -23.40
CA ILE A 112 35.27 -24.49 -22.03
C ILE A 112 36.80 -24.51 -22.02
N HIS A 113 37.44 -25.30 -22.89
CA HIS A 113 38.89 -25.43 -22.96
C HIS A 113 39.56 -24.29 -23.72
N SER A 114 38.90 -23.75 -24.75
CA SER A 114 39.41 -22.64 -25.58
C SER A 114 39.27 -21.28 -24.91
N GLY A 115 38.48 -21.18 -23.84
CA GLY A 115 38.32 -19.94 -23.08
C GLY A 115 39.63 -19.53 -22.40
N ASN A 116 40.10 -18.32 -22.69
CA ASN A 116 41.28 -17.75 -22.03
C ASN A 116 41.02 -17.63 -20.51
N THR A 117 41.92 -18.15 -19.69
CA THR A 117 41.78 -18.13 -18.22
C THR A 117 41.91 -16.73 -17.63
N LEU A 118 42.49 -15.78 -18.37
CA LEU A 118 42.65 -14.39 -17.97
C LEU A 118 41.36 -13.57 -18.12
N ASP A 119 40.49 -13.91 -19.08
CA ASP A 119 39.25 -13.16 -19.29
C ASP A 119 38.30 -13.37 -18.11
N GLN A 120 37.70 -12.30 -17.60
CA GLN A 120 36.76 -12.39 -16.48
C GLN A 120 35.31 -12.67 -16.93
N THR A 121 35.02 -12.44 -18.20
CA THR A 121 33.69 -12.55 -18.83
C THR A 121 33.69 -13.60 -19.95
N ILE A 122 32.50 -13.96 -20.41
CA ILE A 122 32.25 -14.86 -21.53
C ILE A 122 31.33 -14.10 -22.48
N ASN A 123 31.73 -13.94 -23.73
CA ASN A 123 30.83 -13.43 -24.77
C ASN A 123 29.83 -14.53 -25.17
N THR A 124 28.54 -14.25 -25.04
CA THR A 124 27.49 -15.23 -25.30
C THR A 124 27.30 -15.50 -26.79
N SER A 125 27.66 -14.57 -27.68
CA SER A 125 27.61 -14.80 -29.13
C SER A 125 28.52 -15.96 -29.55
N ASP A 126 29.66 -16.11 -28.88
CA ASP A 126 30.66 -17.15 -29.18
C ASP A 126 30.13 -18.56 -28.87
N SER A 127 29.11 -18.64 -28.01
CA SER A 127 28.45 -19.90 -27.69
C SER A 127 27.37 -20.31 -28.71
N GLY A 128 27.03 -19.44 -29.66
CA GLY A 128 25.94 -19.67 -30.61
C GLY A 128 24.54 -19.52 -30.00
N PHE A 129 24.43 -19.05 -28.75
CA PHE A 129 23.17 -18.78 -28.06
C PHE A 129 23.29 -17.50 -27.22
N ILE A 130 22.53 -16.47 -27.59
CA ILE A 130 22.49 -15.20 -26.85
C ILE A 130 21.24 -15.21 -25.97
N PRO A 131 21.39 -15.23 -24.63
CA PRO A 131 20.26 -15.16 -23.71
C PRO A 131 19.63 -13.78 -23.75
N ILE A 132 18.33 -13.72 -23.42
CA ILE A 132 17.56 -12.47 -23.40
C ILE A 132 16.88 -12.26 -22.05
N PHE A 133 16.59 -11.01 -21.74
CA PHE A 133 15.72 -10.61 -20.63
C PHE A 133 14.70 -9.58 -21.10
N ARG A 134 13.63 -9.40 -20.33
CA ARG A 134 12.51 -8.52 -20.66
C ARG A 134 12.52 -7.27 -19.79
N PHE A 135 12.36 -6.12 -20.44
CA PHE A 135 12.15 -4.81 -19.80
C PHE A 135 11.13 -4.01 -20.62
N ASN A 136 10.11 -3.44 -19.98
CA ASN A 136 9.06 -2.64 -20.63
C ASN A 136 8.50 -3.28 -21.93
N ASN A 137 8.16 -4.57 -21.86
CA ASN A 137 7.67 -5.39 -22.98
C ASN A 137 8.61 -5.55 -24.18
N LYS A 138 9.88 -5.15 -24.05
CA LYS A 138 10.93 -5.38 -25.03
C LYS A 138 11.91 -6.44 -24.53
N TYR A 139 12.53 -7.14 -25.46
CA TYR A 139 13.57 -8.12 -25.18
C TYR A 139 14.94 -7.52 -25.45
N TYR A 140 15.85 -7.72 -24.51
CA TYR A 140 17.22 -7.21 -24.56
C TYR A 140 18.21 -8.37 -24.47
N PRO A 141 19.28 -8.38 -25.27
CA PRO A 141 20.28 -9.43 -25.24
C PRO A 141 21.22 -9.27 -24.05
N ILE A 142 21.68 -10.40 -23.51
CA ILE A 142 22.76 -10.47 -22.52
C ILE A 142 24.02 -10.90 -23.29
N MET A 143 24.81 -9.92 -23.72
CA MET A 143 25.98 -10.15 -24.59
C MET A 143 27.16 -10.78 -23.87
N GLU A 144 27.30 -10.53 -22.56
CA GLU A 144 28.41 -11.04 -21.77
C GLU A 144 27.92 -11.66 -20.47
N ILE A 145 28.64 -12.67 -19.95
CA ILE A 145 28.35 -13.32 -18.67
C ILE A 145 29.66 -13.46 -17.87
N PRO A 146 29.74 -12.96 -16.62
CA PRO A 146 30.91 -13.16 -15.77
C PRO A 146 31.18 -14.63 -15.45
N LYS A 147 32.43 -15.08 -15.57
CA LYS A 147 32.83 -16.46 -15.21
C LYS A 147 32.58 -16.79 -13.74
N LYS A 148 32.54 -15.79 -12.86
CA LYS A 148 32.23 -15.97 -11.43
C LYS A 148 30.77 -16.34 -11.16
N ILE A 149 29.82 -15.92 -12.01
CA ILE A 149 28.40 -16.25 -11.83
C ILE A 149 28.04 -17.59 -12.47
N SER A 150 28.77 -17.96 -13.52
CA SER A 150 28.66 -19.26 -14.20
C SER A 150 30.05 -19.91 -14.35
N PRO A 151 30.61 -20.47 -13.26
CA PRO A 151 31.94 -21.07 -13.33
C PRO A 151 31.92 -22.38 -14.13
N ALA A 152 32.88 -22.51 -15.03
CA ALA A 152 33.11 -23.72 -15.80
C ALA A 152 34.05 -24.69 -15.05
N TYR A 153 33.74 -25.98 -15.13
CA TYR A 153 34.55 -27.06 -14.58
C TYR A 153 34.79 -28.13 -15.64
N TYR A 154 35.92 -28.83 -15.51
CA TYR A 154 36.30 -29.93 -16.40
C TYR A 154 36.82 -31.13 -15.58
N PRO A 155 36.59 -32.37 -16.05
CA PRO A 155 37.06 -33.57 -15.36
C PRO A 155 38.58 -33.61 -15.29
N ARG A 156 39.12 -34.16 -14.20
CA ARG A 156 40.55 -34.45 -14.13
C ARG A 156 40.85 -35.71 -14.95
N VAL A 157 41.77 -35.60 -15.91
CA VAL A 157 42.10 -36.69 -16.85
C VAL A 157 42.88 -37.84 -16.19
N THR A 158 43.59 -37.57 -15.09
CA THR A 158 44.57 -38.52 -14.52
C THR A 158 44.06 -39.34 -13.33
N ARG A 159 42.82 -39.12 -12.86
CA ARG A 159 42.23 -39.79 -11.68
C ARG A 159 40.71 -39.89 -11.82
N GLU A 160 40.10 -40.80 -11.06
CA GLU A 160 38.65 -40.82 -10.93
C GLU A 160 38.16 -39.47 -10.40
N SER A 161 37.34 -38.80 -11.22
CA SER A 161 36.86 -37.46 -10.94
C SER A 161 35.42 -37.49 -10.45
N GLN A 162 35.11 -36.58 -9.53
CA GLN A 162 33.74 -36.28 -9.13
C GLN A 162 32.90 -35.70 -10.28
N LEU A 163 33.53 -35.26 -11.37
CA LEU A 163 32.88 -34.70 -12.53
C LEU A 163 32.98 -35.66 -13.73
N LYS A 164 31.84 -36.00 -14.34
CA LYS A 164 31.73 -36.90 -15.50
C LYS A 164 32.08 -36.23 -16.83
N ALA A 165 31.81 -34.94 -16.96
CA ALA A 165 32.04 -34.18 -18.19
C ALA A 165 32.21 -32.68 -17.90
N HIS A 166 32.78 -31.95 -18.84
CA HIS A 166 32.85 -30.48 -18.81
C HIS A 166 31.47 -29.89 -18.52
N THR A 167 31.37 -28.83 -17.71
CA THR A 167 30.07 -28.24 -17.35
C THR A 167 30.20 -26.80 -16.82
N PHE A 168 29.13 -26.03 -16.95
CA PHE A 168 28.91 -24.79 -16.20
C PHE A 168 28.06 -25.07 -14.97
N LEU A 169 28.42 -24.47 -13.83
CA LEU A 169 27.72 -24.69 -12.56
C LEU A 169 26.43 -23.84 -12.45
N PRO A 170 25.23 -24.44 -12.34
CA PRO A 170 23.98 -23.67 -12.29
C PRO A 170 23.64 -23.09 -10.91
N HIS A 171 24.27 -23.59 -9.84
CA HIS A 171 23.81 -23.38 -8.46
C HIS A 171 23.55 -21.93 -8.07
N TYR A 172 24.45 -21.01 -8.44
CA TYR A 172 24.35 -19.63 -7.97
C TYR A 172 23.16 -18.90 -8.57
N ILE A 173 22.91 -19.10 -9.87
CA ILE A 173 21.76 -18.50 -10.56
C ILE A 173 20.47 -19.16 -10.10
N HIS A 174 20.43 -20.50 -10.05
CA HIS A 174 19.23 -21.23 -9.60
C HIS A 174 18.85 -20.88 -8.15
N LEU A 175 19.82 -20.80 -7.23
CA LEU A 175 19.57 -20.32 -5.86
C LEU A 175 19.05 -18.88 -5.84
N SER A 176 19.60 -18.01 -6.69
CA SER A 176 19.18 -16.60 -6.79
C SER A 176 17.74 -16.48 -7.26
N ILE A 177 17.33 -17.29 -8.25
CA ILE A 177 15.94 -17.37 -8.71
C ILE A 177 15.03 -17.84 -7.56
N VAL A 178 15.38 -18.95 -6.90
CA VAL A 178 14.56 -19.49 -5.80
C VAL A 178 14.34 -18.44 -4.71
N ILE A 179 15.40 -17.76 -4.24
CA ILE A 179 15.24 -16.77 -3.16
C ILE A 179 14.50 -15.50 -3.63
N ALA A 180 14.66 -15.09 -4.89
CA ALA A 180 14.02 -13.90 -5.44
C ALA A 180 12.54 -14.15 -5.85
N GLU A 181 12.15 -15.37 -6.19
CA GLU A 181 10.74 -15.69 -6.47
C GLU A 181 9.95 -15.94 -5.18
N THR A 182 10.57 -16.62 -4.22
CA THR A 182 9.86 -17.20 -3.07
C THR A 182 10.09 -16.45 -1.76
N GLY A 183 11.22 -15.74 -1.62
CA GLY A 183 11.64 -15.14 -0.36
C GLY A 183 12.06 -16.16 0.70
N ILE A 184 12.21 -17.44 0.35
CA ILE A 184 12.77 -18.47 1.23
C ILE A 184 14.18 -18.04 1.68
N ARG A 185 14.51 -18.30 2.96
CA ARG A 185 15.82 -17.94 3.50
C ARG A 185 16.92 -18.68 2.72
N LEU A 186 18.01 -17.99 2.39
CA LEU A 186 19.16 -18.60 1.71
C LEU A 186 19.63 -19.91 2.37
N ILE A 187 19.66 -19.97 3.70
CA ILE A 187 20.05 -21.20 4.40
C ILE A 187 19.09 -22.36 4.11
N ALA A 188 17.77 -22.13 4.16
CA ALA A 188 16.79 -23.16 3.85
C ALA A 188 16.88 -23.58 2.36
N ALA A 189 17.03 -22.62 1.45
CA ALA A 189 17.15 -22.88 0.00
C ALA A 189 18.42 -23.71 -0.34
N ARG A 190 19.56 -23.42 0.31
CA ARG A 190 20.83 -24.17 0.10
C ARG A 190 20.76 -25.63 0.56
N TRP A 191 19.90 -25.91 1.53
CA TRP A 191 19.76 -27.21 2.18
C TRP A 191 18.51 -27.98 1.72
N LEU A 192 17.94 -27.61 0.56
CA LEU A 192 16.87 -28.38 -0.07
C LEU A 192 17.34 -29.80 -0.39
N ASN A 193 16.50 -30.77 -0.02
CA ASN A 193 16.75 -32.18 -0.26
C ASN A 193 16.24 -32.61 -1.65
N GLU A 194 17.12 -33.20 -2.46
CA GLU A 194 16.79 -33.69 -3.81
C GLU A 194 15.65 -34.70 -3.82
N ASP A 195 15.55 -35.54 -2.78
CA ASP A 195 14.59 -36.64 -2.75
C ASP A 195 13.15 -36.19 -2.42
N THR A 196 12.96 -34.94 -1.95
CA THR A 196 11.67 -34.53 -1.35
C THR A 196 11.14 -33.18 -1.80
N TYR A 197 11.95 -32.31 -2.44
CA TYR A 197 11.54 -30.94 -2.75
C TYR A 197 10.25 -30.87 -3.58
N ASP A 198 10.01 -31.84 -4.45
CA ASP A 198 8.88 -31.92 -5.37
C ASP A 198 7.76 -32.88 -4.93
N ARG A 199 7.83 -33.43 -3.70
CA ARG A 199 6.91 -34.48 -3.23
C ARG A 199 5.42 -34.11 -3.29
N ALA A 200 5.11 -32.80 -3.25
CA ALA A 200 3.76 -32.25 -3.28
C ALA A 200 3.40 -31.64 -4.65
N VAL A 201 4.23 -31.83 -5.67
CA VAL A 201 4.01 -31.34 -7.04
C VAL A 201 3.15 -32.33 -7.80
N ASN A 202 2.04 -31.87 -8.35
CA ASN A 202 1.25 -32.67 -9.28
C ASN A 202 1.92 -32.73 -10.66
N ARG A 203 2.77 -33.75 -10.87
CA ARG A 203 3.52 -33.94 -12.11
C ARG A 203 2.66 -34.14 -13.37
N SER A 204 1.37 -34.47 -13.25
CA SER A 204 0.48 -34.65 -14.40
C SER A 204 0.00 -33.34 -15.04
N LEU A 205 -0.06 -32.26 -14.26
CA LEU A 205 -0.48 -30.93 -14.71
C LEU A 205 0.69 -29.94 -14.77
N PHE A 206 1.89 -30.39 -14.40
CA PHE A 206 3.07 -29.57 -14.23
C PHE A 206 3.63 -29.05 -15.56
N ASN A 207 3.90 -27.74 -15.63
CA ASN A 207 4.63 -27.12 -16.71
C ASN A 207 5.82 -26.30 -16.16
N GLU A 208 7.05 -26.67 -16.55
CA GLU A 208 8.28 -26.05 -16.02
C GLU A 208 8.45 -24.56 -16.37
N HIS A 209 7.66 -24.03 -17.31
CA HIS A 209 7.66 -22.62 -17.72
C HIS A 209 6.41 -21.86 -17.27
N SER A 210 5.56 -22.49 -16.47
CA SER A 210 4.31 -21.91 -15.98
C SER A 210 4.50 -21.10 -14.70
N TYR A 211 3.69 -20.05 -14.55
CA TYR A 211 3.59 -19.26 -13.33
C TYR A 211 2.44 -19.69 -12.43
N MET A 212 1.78 -20.81 -12.72
CA MET A 212 0.76 -21.38 -11.83
C MET A 212 1.36 -21.75 -10.47
N THR A 213 0.54 -21.67 -9.43
CA THR A 213 0.97 -21.97 -8.06
C THR A 213 1.03 -23.48 -7.83
N THR A 214 2.13 -23.95 -7.28
CA THR A 214 2.37 -25.32 -6.84
C THR A 214 3.05 -25.33 -5.46
N LYS A 215 3.50 -26.51 -4.99
CA LYS A 215 4.12 -26.70 -3.67
C LYS A 215 5.60 -27.08 -3.80
N LEU A 216 6.43 -26.41 -3.00
CA LEU A 216 7.82 -26.79 -2.72
C LEU A 216 7.91 -27.28 -1.28
N TRP A 217 8.40 -28.50 -1.07
CA TRP A 217 8.73 -28.96 0.28
C TRP A 217 10.07 -28.39 0.74
N VAL A 218 10.05 -27.64 1.84
CA VAL A 218 11.25 -27.11 2.47
C VAL A 218 11.52 -27.88 3.75
N ASN A 219 12.53 -28.75 3.71
CA ASN A 219 12.86 -29.73 4.76
C ASN A 219 13.49 -29.14 6.03
N SER A 220 13.89 -27.88 6.02
CA SER A 220 14.57 -27.25 7.16
C SER A 220 14.27 -25.75 7.25
N ASP A 221 13.94 -25.25 8.44
CA ASP A 221 13.98 -23.82 8.75
C ASP A 221 14.70 -23.57 10.08
N LYS A 222 15.34 -22.40 10.22
CA LYS A 222 15.96 -22.01 11.48
C LYS A 222 14.92 -21.69 12.58
N SER A 223 13.69 -21.37 12.20
CA SER A 223 12.68 -20.75 13.06
C SER A 223 11.49 -21.67 13.36
N HIS A 224 11.27 -22.72 12.56
CA HIS A 224 10.20 -23.73 12.73
C HIS A 224 10.54 -25.04 11.99
N ASP A 225 9.60 -25.99 11.98
CA ASP A 225 9.75 -27.29 11.32
C ASP A 225 9.65 -27.22 9.78
N ALA A 226 9.82 -28.35 9.10
CA ALA A 226 9.64 -28.42 7.65
C ALA A 226 8.22 -27.95 7.24
N TRP A 227 8.09 -27.36 6.05
CA TRP A 227 6.80 -26.84 5.57
C TRP A 227 6.65 -26.93 4.05
N GLU A 228 5.41 -26.81 3.58
CA GLU A 228 5.07 -26.68 2.16
C GLU A 228 4.95 -25.21 1.78
N ALA A 229 5.88 -24.74 0.94
CA ALA A 229 5.89 -23.40 0.42
C ALA A 229 5.05 -23.28 -0.84
N ASP A 230 4.22 -22.24 -0.92
CA ASP A 230 3.51 -21.86 -2.15
C ASP A 230 4.51 -21.17 -3.10
N VAL A 231 4.77 -21.79 -4.25
CA VAL A 231 5.74 -21.31 -5.26
C VAL A 231 5.15 -21.39 -6.67
N SER A 232 5.75 -20.70 -7.62
CA SER A 232 5.43 -20.86 -9.04
C SER A 232 5.97 -22.19 -9.58
N GLU A 233 5.32 -22.78 -10.59
CA GLU A 233 5.82 -24.00 -11.24
C GLU A 233 7.20 -23.81 -11.86
N SER A 234 7.50 -22.61 -12.37
CA SER A 234 8.84 -22.23 -12.87
C SER A 234 9.95 -22.41 -11.84
N VAL A 235 9.70 -22.16 -10.54
CA VAL A 235 10.68 -22.42 -9.47
C VAL A 235 10.96 -23.92 -9.36
N ILE A 236 9.94 -24.77 -9.43
CA ILE A 236 10.13 -26.22 -9.45
C ILE A 236 10.88 -26.64 -10.72
N GLY A 237 10.59 -26.04 -11.87
CA GLY A 237 11.33 -26.27 -13.12
C GLY A 237 12.83 -25.99 -12.97
N ILE A 238 13.20 -24.88 -12.33
CA ILE A 238 14.60 -24.54 -12.03
C ILE A 238 15.26 -25.58 -11.09
N LEU A 239 14.51 -26.08 -10.10
CA LEU A 239 14.98 -27.13 -9.20
C LEU A 239 15.13 -28.48 -9.91
N ASP A 240 14.22 -28.83 -10.83
CA ASP A 240 14.33 -30.03 -11.68
C ASP A 240 15.58 -29.97 -12.56
N ARG A 241 15.86 -28.80 -13.16
CA ARG A 241 17.08 -28.57 -13.93
C ARG A 241 18.34 -28.70 -13.07
N GLN A 242 18.27 -28.27 -11.80
CA GLN A 242 19.34 -28.45 -10.82
C GLN A 242 19.60 -29.94 -10.50
N SER A 243 18.54 -30.73 -10.26
CA SER A 243 18.65 -32.18 -10.04
C SER A 243 19.19 -32.89 -11.28
N LYS A 244 18.68 -32.54 -12.48
CA LYS A 244 19.15 -33.11 -13.74
C LYS A 244 20.63 -32.83 -13.97
N TRP A 245 21.09 -31.61 -13.68
CA TRP A 245 22.51 -31.28 -13.74
C TRP A 245 23.33 -32.17 -12.78
N LYS A 246 22.91 -32.28 -11.51
CA LYS A 246 23.59 -33.10 -10.50
C LYS A 246 23.74 -34.55 -10.98
N LYS A 247 22.65 -35.17 -11.42
CA LYS A 247 22.61 -36.56 -11.92
C LYS A 247 23.47 -36.78 -13.16
N LYS A 248 23.45 -35.82 -14.10
CA LYS A 248 24.19 -35.89 -15.37
C LYS A 248 25.70 -35.71 -15.17
N PHE A 249 26.11 -34.75 -14.34
CA PHE A 249 27.50 -34.31 -14.29
C PHE A 249 28.30 -34.81 -13.10
N LEU A 250 27.67 -35.15 -11.97
CA LEU A 250 28.40 -35.59 -10.78
C LEU A 250 28.52 -37.12 -10.67
N ASN A 251 29.66 -37.58 -10.15
CA ASN A 251 29.97 -38.98 -9.84
C ASN A 251 30.29 -39.14 -8.34
N GLY A 252 29.84 -40.23 -7.74
CA GLY A 252 29.96 -40.52 -6.31
C GLY A 252 28.70 -41.18 -5.75
N LYS A 253 28.78 -41.67 -4.51
CA LYS A 253 27.68 -42.43 -3.88
C LYS A 253 26.48 -41.56 -3.46
N ASP A 254 26.69 -40.25 -3.31
CA ASP A 254 25.65 -39.29 -2.89
C ASP A 254 24.99 -39.68 -1.56
N ILE A 255 25.81 -40.10 -0.59
CA ILE A 255 25.33 -40.48 0.74
C ILE A 255 24.73 -39.22 1.41
N PRO A 256 23.53 -39.31 2.02
CA PRO A 256 22.91 -38.17 2.69
C PRO A 256 23.81 -37.61 3.79
N ILE A 257 23.69 -36.31 4.07
CA ILE A 257 24.49 -35.57 5.06
C ILE A 257 23.62 -34.91 6.12
N TYR A 258 24.19 -34.68 7.30
CA TYR A 258 23.52 -33.93 8.36
C TYR A 258 23.38 -32.46 8.03
N TYR A 259 22.23 -31.89 8.36
CA TYR A 259 21.96 -30.46 8.21
C TYR A 259 23.00 -29.60 8.95
N ASP A 260 23.65 -28.71 8.22
CA ASP A 260 24.75 -27.84 8.68
C ASP A 260 25.88 -28.58 9.42
N GLY A 261 26.07 -29.86 9.11
CA GLY A 261 27.08 -30.73 9.75
C GLY A 261 26.74 -31.15 11.19
N HIS A 262 25.50 -30.93 11.66
CA HIS A 262 25.09 -31.25 13.02
C HIS A 262 24.44 -32.64 13.12
N VAL A 263 25.19 -33.61 13.68
CA VAL A 263 24.74 -35.01 13.87
C VAL A 263 23.46 -35.13 14.72
N HIS A 264 23.24 -34.19 15.64
CA HIS A 264 22.05 -34.12 16.49
C HIS A 264 21.02 -33.09 16.00
N SER A 265 21.03 -32.76 14.71
CA SER A 265 19.98 -31.94 14.11
C SER A 265 18.61 -32.61 14.27
N GLN A 266 17.57 -31.81 14.52
CA GLN A 266 16.18 -32.27 14.49
C GLN A 266 15.69 -32.63 13.08
N PHE A 267 16.42 -32.19 12.06
CA PHE A 267 16.11 -32.45 10.65
C PHE A 267 16.74 -33.76 10.19
N GLU A 268 16.02 -34.48 9.35
CA GLU A 268 16.54 -35.69 8.68
C GLU A 268 17.78 -35.38 7.85
N MET A 269 18.59 -36.42 7.62
CA MET A 269 19.73 -36.31 6.71
C MET A 269 19.25 -36.03 5.29
N ILE A 270 19.97 -35.18 4.57
CA ILE A 270 19.56 -34.70 3.25
C ILE A 270 20.52 -35.17 2.16
N ARG A 271 20.00 -35.42 0.96
CA ARG A 271 20.81 -35.41 -0.26
C ARG A 271 20.77 -34.01 -0.84
N PRO A 272 21.88 -33.25 -0.80
CA PRO A 272 21.85 -31.86 -1.24
C PRO A 272 21.43 -31.75 -2.71
N LEU A 273 20.39 -30.97 -2.99
CA LEU A 273 20.00 -30.63 -4.36
C LEU A 273 21.06 -29.71 -5.00
N PHE A 274 21.55 -28.74 -4.23
CA PHE A 274 22.65 -27.84 -4.60
C PHE A 274 24.02 -28.42 -4.21
N ALA A 275 24.34 -29.58 -4.80
CA ALA A 275 25.56 -30.35 -4.54
C ALA A 275 26.82 -29.71 -5.16
N GLN A 276 27.73 -29.24 -4.32
CA GLN A 276 28.98 -28.62 -4.76
C GLN A 276 30.07 -29.67 -5.07
N LEU A 277 30.86 -29.39 -6.11
CA LEU A 277 32.13 -30.07 -6.37
C LEU A 277 33.12 -29.81 -5.22
N ASN A 278 33.85 -30.84 -4.79
CA ASN A 278 34.94 -30.63 -3.85
C ASN A 278 36.15 -29.98 -4.53
N ASN A 279 36.97 -29.29 -3.73
CA ASN A 279 38.11 -28.49 -4.22
C ASN A 279 39.14 -29.31 -5.03
N ASN A 280 39.18 -30.62 -4.85
CA ASN A 280 40.11 -31.52 -5.53
C ASN A 280 39.48 -32.31 -6.68
N SER A 281 38.20 -32.08 -6.96
CA SER A 281 37.35 -32.87 -7.87
C SER A 281 37.50 -34.38 -7.69
N ARG A 282 37.80 -34.85 -6.48
CA ARG A 282 37.96 -36.27 -6.14
C ARG A 282 36.60 -36.87 -5.82
N VAL A 283 36.38 -38.15 -6.13
CA VAL A 283 35.16 -38.81 -5.69
C VAL A 283 35.12 -38.84 -4.15
N THR A 284 34.01 -38.38 -3.58
CA THR A 284 33.69 -38.48 -2.15
C THR A 284 32.37 -39.22 -1.99
N ASP A 285 32.16 -39.79 -0.81
CA ASP A 285 30.95 -40.53 -0.47
C ASP A 285 29.69 -39.63 -0.51
N SER A 286 29.84 -38.36 -0.16
CA SER A 286 28.77 -37.35 -0.16
C SER A 286 29.19 -36.06 -0.87
N TYR A 287 28.21 -35.25 -1.30
CA TYR A 287 28.45 -33.89 -1.79
C TYR A 287 28.22 -32.86 -0.69
N ALA A 288 28.98 -31.77 -0.71
CA ALA A 288 28.79 -30.64 0.19
C ALA A 288 27.76 -29.65 -0.36
N THR A 289 27.26 -28.74 0.47
CA THR A 289 26.48 -27.57 0.03
C THR A 289 27.38 -26.36 -0.18
N VAL A 290 27.02 -25.47 -1.09
CA VAL A 290 27.68 -24.15 -1.24
C VAL A 290 27.70 -23.43 0.10
N SER A 291 28.81 -22.82 0.51
CA SER A 291 28.88 -22.04 1.76
C SER A 291 28.16 -20.67 1.67
N ASP A 292 27.70 -20.12 2.80
CA ASP A 292 27.07 -18.78 2.84
C ASP A 292 28.02 -17.70 2.32
N GLY A 293 29.29 -17.75 2.72
CA GLY A 293 30.31 -16.78 2.31
C GLY A 293 30.59 -16.84 0.80
N THR A 294 30.72 -18.04 0.25
CA THR A 294 30.91 -18.24 -1.20
C THR A 294 29.73 -17.70 -1.98
N TYR A 295 28.50 -18.07 -1.59
CA TYR A 295 27.30 -17.60 -2.29
C TYR A 295 27.17 -16.06 -2.21
N ARG A 296 27.37 -15.44 -1.04
CA ARG A 296 27.32 -13.97 -0.91
C ARG A 296 28.35 -13.26 -1.79
N SER A 297 29.53 -13.84 -1.98
CA SER A 297 30.52 -13.29 -2.89
C SER A 297 30.05 -13.35 -4.34
N VAL A 298 29.51 -14.48 -4.78
CA VAL A 298 28.96 -14.62 -6.14
C VAL A 298 27.73 -13.73 -6.34
N PHE A 299 26.85 -13.63 -5.35
CA PHE A 299 25.66 -12.77 -5.38
C PHE A 299 26.01 -11.30 -5.66
N LYS A 300 27.12 -10.79 -5.12
CA LYS A 300 27.61 -9.44 -5.48
C LYS A 300 28.00 -9.30 -6.95
N ASN A 301 28.58 -10.35 -7.54
CA ASN A 301 28.90 -10.37 -8.97
C ASN A 301 27.62 -10.44 -9.82
N ILE A 302 26.60 -11.19 -9.35
CA ILE A 302 25.28 -11.23 -10.00
C ILE A 302 24.64 -9.85 -10.01
N LEU A 303 24.61 -9.18 -8.85
CA LEU A 303 24.04 -7.84 -8.74
C LEU A 303 24.79 -6.81 -9.59
N LEU A 304 26.13 -6.82 -9.58
CA LEU A 304 26.90 -5.87 -10.38
C LEU A 304 26.66 -6.11 -11.88
N HIS A 305 26.66 -7.37 -12.31
CA HIS A 305 26.40 -7.70 -13.70
C HIS A 305 25.01 -7.26 -14.15
N PHE A 306 24.00 -7.51 -13.31
CA PHE A 306 22.66 -6.99 -13.54
C PHE A 306 22.66 -5.46 -13.63
N SER A 307 23.27 -4.76 -12.66
CA SER A 307 23.34 -3.30 -12.66
C SER A 307 24.03 -2.74 -13.91
N TYR A 308 25.09 -3.39 -14.40
CA TYR A 308 25.81 -2.99 -15.61
C TYR A 308 24.92 -3.14 -16.86
N ILE A 309 24.21 -4.25 -16.99
CA ILE A 309 23.27 -4.44 -18.12
C ILE A 309 22.09 -3.47 -17.99
N TYR A 310 21.57 -3.29 -16.78
CA TYR A 310 20.44 -2.42 -16.51
C TYR A 310 20.76 -0.95 -16.83
N SER A 311 21.98 -0.50 -16.51
CA SER A 311 22.41 0.88 -16.76
C SER A 311 22.62 1.21 -18.24
N GLN A 312 22.70 0.19 -19.11
CA GLN A 312 22.74 0.37 -20.56
C GLN A 312 21.36 0.52 -21.19
N LEU A 313 20.29 0.28 -20.42
CA LEU A 313 18.94 0.60 -20.85
C LEU A 313 18.79 2.12 -20.77
N ASP A 314 18.26 2.75 -21.82
CA ASP A 314 18.10 4.21 -21.97
C ASP A 314 17.07 4.83 -20.99
N VAL A 315 17.27 4.56 -19.71
CA VAL A 315 16.42 4.92 -18.58
C VAL A 315 17.35 5.28 -17.45
N MET A 316 17.39 6.58 -17.10
CA MET A 316 18.17 7.13 -15.99
C MET A 316 17.60 6.72 -14.62
N GLU A 317 17.43 5.42 -14.39
CA GLU A 317 16.99 4.88 -13.11
C GLU A 317 18.18 4.53 -12.20
N LEU A 318 17.93 4.60 -10.90
CA LEU A 318 18.87 4.15 -9.87
C LEU A 318 19.17 2.67 -10.10
N THR A 319 20.44 2.33 -10.32
CA THR A 319 20.89 0.94 -10.38
C THR A 319 21.04 0.36 -8.97
N PRO A 320 20.91 -0.96 -8.78
CA PRO A 320 21.14 -1.60 -7.47
C PRO A 320 22.57 -1.43 -6.94
N ILE A 321 23.53 -1.21 -7.84
CA ILE A 321 24.95 -0.97 -7.56
C ILE A 321 25.41 0.08 -8.57
N ASP A 322 26.15 1.08 -8.08
CA ASP A 322 26.78 2.11 -8.89
C ASP A 322 27.71 1.53 -9.96
N ILE A 323 27.53 1.98 -11.20
CA ILE A 323 28.28 1.53 -12.38
C ILE A 323 29.10 2.71 -12.90
N ASP A 324 30.39 2.46 -13.12
CA ASP A 324 31.25 3.43 -13.78
C ASP A 324 31.13 3.17 -15.28
N HIS A 325 30.53 4.13 -15.98
CA HIS A 325 30.23 4.03 -17.41
C HIS A 325 31.46 4.25 -18.30
N ASP A 326 32.57 4.74 -17.73
CA ASP A 326 33.85 4.87 -18.45
C ASP A 326 34.63 3.54 -18.47
N LEU A 327 34.19 2.54 -17.69
CA LEU A 327 34.82 1.24 -17.52
C LEU A 327 34.00 0.12 -18.16
N ASP A 328 34.69 -0.90 -18.67
CA ASP A 328 34.03 -2.10 -19.18
C ASP A 328 33.47 -2.99 -18.04
N LEU A 329 32.80 -4.10 -18.40
CA LEU A 329 32.24 -5.03 -17.42
C LEU A 329 33.33 -5.69 -16.54
N ALA A 330 34.48 -6.06 -17.11
CA ALA A 330 35.56 -6.72 -16.39
C ALA A 330 36.23 -5.77 -15.38
N GLU A 331 36.39 -4.51 -15.75
CA GLU A 331 36.90 -3.43 -14.90
C GLU A 331 35.91 -3.10 -13.78
N ASN A 332 34.61 -3.00 -14.10
CA ASN A 332 33.57 -2.85 -13.08
C ASN A 332 33.56 -4.03 -12.09
N LEU A 333 33.73 -5.28 -12.57
CA LEU A 333 33.84 -6.47 -11.71
C LEU A 333 35.05 -6.43 -10.78
N ALA A 334 36.15 -5.79 -11.19
CA ALA A 334 37.34 -5.62 -10.37
C ALA A 334 37.08 -4.69 -9.17
N ARG A 335 36.25 -3.64 -9.33
CA ARG A 335 35.86 -2.67 -8.29
C ARG A 335 35.19 -3.31 -7.08
N LEU A 336 34.59 -4.51 -7.22
CA LEU A 336 33.98 -5.24 -6.09
C LEU A 336 34.95 -5.49 -4.92
N LYS A 337 36.27 -5.53 -5.17
CA LYS A 337 37.29 -5.69 -4.12
C LYS A 337 37.42 -4.45 -3.22
N GLU A 338 37.07 -3.29 -3.74
CA GLU A 338 37.18 -1.96 -3.13
C GLU A 338 35.88 -1.56 -2.42
N MET A 339 34.74 -2.14 -2.82
CA MET A 339 33.41 -1.97 -2.20
C MET A 339 33.31 -2.63 -0.81
N LYS A 340 33.99 -2.03 0.18
CA LYS A 340 34.09 -2.44 1.59
C LYS A 340 33.82 -1.25 2.51
N GLY A 341 33.62 -1.52 3.80
CA GLY A 341 33.41 -0.48 4.80
C GLY A 341 32.13 0.32 4.53
N GLU A 342 32.29 1.64 4.35
CA GLU A 342 31.22 2.58 4.04
C GLU A 342 30.67 2.39 2.62
N ASN A 343 31.52 1.97 1.67
CA ASN A 343 31.14 1.72 0.26
C ASN A 343 30.68 0.28 0.02
N ARG A 344 30.22 -0.42 1.06
CA ARG A 344 29.80 -1.82 0.93
C ARG A 344 28.45 -1.89 0.18
N ILE A 345 28.31 -2.90 -0.67
CA ILE A 345 27.00 -3.25 -1.25
C ILE A 345 26.04 -3.64 -0.13
N GLU A 346 24.93 -2.92 -0.02
CA GLU A 346 23.97 -3.05 1.07
C GLU A 346 22.88 -4.09 0.78
N ILE A 347 22.62 -4.34 -0.51
CA ILE A 347 21.70 -5.38 -0.96
C ILE A 347 22.36 -6.75 -0.76
N THR A 348 21.68 -7.63 -0.04
CA THR A 348 22.20 -8.97 0.30
C THR A 348 21.17 -10.04 -0.07
N PRO A 349 21.53 -11.33 -0.06
CA PRO A 349 20.55 -12.40 -0.24
C PRO A 349 19.38 -12.34 0.76
N HIS A 350 19.59 -11.75 1.94
CA HIS A 350 18.51 -11.54 2.91
C HIS A 350 17.59 -10.38 2.53
N SER A 351 18.09 -9.39 1.77
CA SER A 351 17.27 -8.30 1.21
C SER A 351 16.22 -8.84 0.22
N MET A 352 16.52 -9.91 -0.53
CA MET A 352 15.56 -10.54 -1.46
C MET A 352 14.27 -10.98 -0.74
N ARG A 353 14.37 -11.48 0.50
CA ARG A 353 13.18 -11.82 1.29
C ARG A 353 12.33 -10.60 1.61
N SER A 354 12.95 -9.49 2.00
CA SER A 354 12.25 -8.22 2.22
C SER A 354 11.64 -7.69 0.92
N GLN A 355 12.35 -7.82 -0.21
CA GLN A 355 11.86 -7.43 -1.53
C GLN A 355 10.60 -8.21 -1.91
N VAL A 356 10.65 -9.55 -1.87
CA VAL A 356 9.50 -10.41 -2.20
C VAL A 356 8.28 -10.08 -1.35
N VAL A 357 8.48 -9.82 -0.06
CA VAL A 357 7.38 -9.43 0.84
C VAL A 357 6.82 -8.07 0.45
N SER A 358 7.70 -7.09 0.17
CA SER A 358 7.32 -5.72 -0.16
C SER A 358 6.61 -5.62 -1.51
N ASP A 359 7.00 -6.43 -2.49
CA ASP A 359 6.33 -6.51 -3.78
C ASP A 359 4.98 -7.23 -3.63
N LYS A 360 4.94 -8.41 -2.99
CA LYS A 360 3.72 -9.21 -2.91
C LYS A 360 2.66 -8.60 -1.99
N ILE A 361 3.02 -7.84 -0.96
CA ILE A 361 2.04 -7.22 -0.04
C ILE A 361 1.15 -6.17 -0.73
N THR A 362 1.57 -5.66 -1.90
CA THR A 362 0.76 -4.74 -2.70
C THR A 362 -0.47 -5.42 -3.30
N ILE A 363 -0.40 -6.73 -3.55
CA ILE A 363 -1.43 -7.49 -4.29
C ILE A 363 -1.97 -8.72 -3.55
N LEU A 364 -1.27 -9.20 -2.51
CA LEU A 364 -1.62 -10.43 -1.78
C LEU A 364 -1.74 -10.18 -0.27
N PRO A 365 -2.70 -10.83 0.41
CA PRO A 365 -2.82 -10.75 1.85
C PRO A 365 -1.64 -11.43 2.58
N PRO A 366 -1.27 -10.96 3.79
CA PRO A 366 -0.12 -11.47 4.55
C PRO A 366 -0.10 -12.99 4.75
N TYR A 367 -1.25 -13.63 4.94
CA TYR A 367 -1.33 -15.06 5.18
C TYR A 367 -0.91 -15.90 3.96
N ILE A 368 -1.08 -15.40 2.73
CA ILE A 368 -0.62 -16.08 1.50
C ILE A 368 0.90 -15.92 1.37
N ILE A 369 1.41 -14.71 1.59
CA ILE A 369 2.86 -14.41 1.56
C ILE A 369 3.60 -15.24 2.61
N LYS A 370 2.99 -15.44 3.78
CA LYS A 370 3.50 -16.30 4.85
C LYS A 370 3.74 -17.74 4.37
N ARG A 371 2.79 -18.33 3.62
CA ARG A 371 2.90 -19.69 3.08
C ARG A 371 4.08 -19.82 2.12
N SER A 372 4.30 -18.83 1.25
CA SER A 372 5.45 -18.81 0.33
C SER A 372 6.79 -18.65 1.07
N THR A 373 6.86 -17.72 2.02
CA THR A 373 8.12 -17.31 2.65
C THR A 373 8.54 -18.14 3.87
N GLY A 374 7.63 -18.88 4.53
CA GLY A 374 7.90 -19.57 5.79
C GLY A 374 8.08 -18.59 6.96
N HIS A 375 7.18 -17.62 7.09
CA HIS A 375 7.11 -16.76 8.27
C HIS A 375 6.25 -17.38 9.37
N ILE A 376 6.60 -17.15 10.63
CA ILE A 376 5.86 -17.73 11.77
C ILE A 376 4.49 -17.06 11.94
N SER A 377 4.39 -15.75 11.68
CA SER A 377 3.16 -14.99 11.86
C SER A 377 3.00 -13.89 10.82
N ASP A 378 1.76 -13.46 10.62
CA ASP A 378 1.39 -12.39 9.69
C ASP A 378 2.04 -11.05 10.10
N ALA A 379 2.14 -10.79 11.41
CA ALA A 379 2.87 -9.64 11.93
C ALA A 379 4.36 -9.65 11.52
N HIS A 380 4.98 -10.82 11.43
CA HIS A 380 6.35 -10.96 10.97
C HIS A 380 6.46 -10.82 9.45
N VAL A 381 5.39 -11.02 8.68
CA VAL A 381 5.34 -10.65 7.25
C VAL A 381 5.27 -9.12 7.13
N ILE A 382 4.34 -8.47 7.84
CA ILE A 382 4.19 -7.00 7.84
C ILE A 382 5.49 -6.30 8.25
N TYR A 383 6.24 -6.88 9.20
CA TYR A 383 7.55 -6.36 9.62
C TYR A 383 8.61 -6.29 8.50
N TYR A 384 8.48 -7.13 7.46
CA TYR A 384 9.39 -7.14 6.30
C TYR A 384 8.90 -6.28 5.13
N ALA A 385 7.65 -5.82 5.16
CA ALA A 385 7.07 -5.00 4.11
C ALA A 385 7.62 -3.56 4.19
N GLN A 386 8.19 -3.09 3.08
CA GLN A 386 8.54 -1.70 2.84
C GLN A 386 7.81 -1.26 1.57
N ILE A 387 6.62 -0.66 1.74
CA ILE A 387 5.80 -0.23 0.60
C ILE A 387 6.38 1.10 0.06
N SER A 388 6.64 1.18 -1.24
CA SER A 388 7.16 2.40 -1.86
C SER A 388 6.18 3.56 -1.72
N SER A 389 6.71 4.78 -1.54
CA SER A 389 5.88 5.99 -1.49
C SER A 389 5.09 6.18 -2.78
N LYS A 390 5.69 5.86 -3.93
CA LYS A 390 5.07 5.88 -5.27
C LYS A 390 3.81 4.99 -5.33
N TYR A 391 3.86 3.78 -4.77
CA TYR A 391 2.67 2.90 -4.70
C TYR A 391 1.61 3.49 -3.77
N ILE A 392 2.00 3.99 -2.59
CA ILE A 392 1.06 4.62 -1.65
C ILE A 392 0.38 5.85 -2.29
N GLU A 393 1.12 6.66 -3.03
CA GLU A 393 0.61 7.84 -3.73
C GLU A 393 -0.31 7.45 -4.89
N THR A 394 0.06 6.44 -5.69
CA THR A 394 -0.77 5.93 -6.78
C THR A 394 -2.08 5.34 -6.26
N GLN A 395 -2.01 4.54 -5.19
CA GLN A 395 -3.20 3.97 -4.55
C GLN A 395 -4.07 5.07 -3.92
N ARG A 396 -3.46 6.09 -3.30
CA ARG A 396 -4.19 7.26 -2.80
C ARG A 396 -4.91 7.98 -3.94
N ALA A 397 -4.24 8.22 -5.06
CA ALA A 397 -4.82 8.90 -6.22
C ALA A 397 -5.96 8.08 -6.87
N ALA A 398 -5.77 6.77 -7.07
CA ALA A 398 -6.77 5.88 -7.62
C ALA A 398 -8.00 5.75 -6.69
N GLN A 399 -7.79 5.71 -5.38
CA GLN A 399 -8.88 5.67 -4.39
C GLN A 399 -9.55 7.02 -4.19
N ASP A 400 -8.82 8.13 -4.31
CA ASP A 400 -9.41 9.46 -4.33
C ASP A 400 -10.28 9.63 -5.58
N GLN A 401 -9.89 9.01 -6.70
CA GLN A 401 -10.72 8.93 -7.89
C GLN A 401 -11.94 8.03 -7.66
N GLU A 402 -11.81 6.84 -7.08
CA GLU A 402 -12.93 5.93 -6.78
C GLU A 402 -13.93 6.51 -5.76
N PHE A 403 -13.44 7.20 -4.72
CA PHE A 403 -14.27 7.93 -3.76
C PHE A 403 -14.94 9.15 -4.40
N ARG A 404 -14.24 9.85 -5.30
CA ARG A 404 -14.85 10.90 -6.13
C ARG A 404 -15.90 10.29 -7.04
N ASP A 405 -15.67 9.16 -7.70
CA ASP A 405 -16.61 8.54 -8.62
C ASP A 405 -17.86 7.98 -7.91
N PHE A 406 -17.75 7.59 -6.63
CA PHE A 406 -18.88 7.21 -5.78
C PHE A 406 -19.79 8.40 -5.41
N ILE A 407 -19.24 9.61 -5.27
CA ILE A 407 -19.96 10.81 -4.81
C ILE A 407 -20.23 11.85 -5.93
N ALA A 408 -19.43 11.85 -6.99
CA ALA A 408 -19.51 12.74 -8.16
C ALA A 408 -20.86 12.70 -8.88
N PRO A 409 -21.59 11.56 -8.96
CA PRO A 409 -22.94 11.58 -9.50
C PRO A 409 -23.97 12.14 -8.50
N MET A 410 -23.61 13.02 -7.55
CA MET A 410 -24.56 13.69 -6.64
C MET A 410 -24.49 15.23 -6.56
N ILE A 411 -23.53 15.89 -7.22
CA ILE A 411 -23.34 17.35 -7.13
C ILE A 411 -23.13 17.99 -8.51
N ILE A 412 -23.83 19.11 -8.76
CA ILE A 412 -23.68 19.96 -9.95
C ILE A 412 -23.27 21.35 -9.46
N ASN A 413 -22.15 21.88 -9.96
CA ASN A 413 -21.71 23.23 -9.64
C ASN A 413 -22.22 24.23 -10.67
N THR A 414 -23.41 24.78 -10.44
CA THR A 414 -24.05 25.75 -11.34
C THR A 414 -23.36 27.13 -11.39
N ARG A 415 -22.45 27.42 -10.44
CA ARG A 415 -21.71 28.69 -10.38
C ARG A 415 -20.53 28.72 -11.37
N ASP A 416 -19.98 27.55 -11.69
CA ASP A 416 -18.81 27.43 -12.56
C ASP A 416 -19.11 27.99 -13.97
N GLU A 417 -18.16 28.76 -14.51
CA GLU A 417 -18.22 29.28 -15.88
C GLU A 417 -18.30 28.16 -16.92
N GLN A 418 -17.74 26.98 -16.60
CA GLN A 418 -17.76 25.81 -17.47
C GLN A 418 -19.00 24.93 -17.28
N SER A 419 -19.90 25.25 -16.34
CA SER A 419 -21.11 24.46 -16.11
C SER A 419 -22.01 24.41 -17.35
N ALA A 420 -22.71 23.28 -17.57
CA ALA A 420 -23.58 23.14 -18.74
C ALA A 420 -24.66 24.24 -18.80
N ILE A 421 -25.23 24.60 -17.65
CA ILE A 421 -26.25 25.65 -17.57
C ILE A 421 -25.71 27.03 -17.96
N ARG A 422 -24.53 27.43 -17.46
CA ARG A 422 -23.98 28.77 -17.74
C ARG A 422 -23.54 28.91 -19.19
N ARG A 423 -22.98 27.84 -19.77
CA ARG A 423 -22.69 27.77 -21.21
C ARG A 423 -23.96 27.83 -22.07
N ALA A 424 -25.02 27.12 -21.67
CA ALA A 424 -26.28 27.13 -22.41
C ALA A 424 -26.94 28.52 -22.42
N PHE A 425 -27.00 29.19 -21.26
CA PHE A 425 -27.53 30.55 -21.17
C PHE A 425 -26.71 31.57 -21.98
N GLY A 426 -25.39 31.36 -22.10
CA GLY A 426 -24.52 32.17 -22.95
C GLY A 426 -24.71 31.98 -24.46
N ILE A 427 -25.29 30.84 -24.89
CA ILE A 427 -25.61 30.57 -26.31
C ILE A 427 -27.01 31.13 -26.63
N ASP A 428 -28.01 30.68 -25.89
CA ASP A 428 -29.40 31.14 -26.04
C ASP A 428 -30.11 30.97 -24.69
N SER A 429 -30.35 32.09 -24.03
CA SER A 429 -30.99 32.13 -22.71
C SER A 429 -32.46 31.67 -22.74
N ASP A 430 -33.21 31.87 -23.82
CA ASP A 430 -34.61 31.43 -23.88
C ASP A 430 -34.70 29.92 -24.10
N ALA A 431 -33.93 29.41 -25.06
CA ALA A 431 -33.85 27.98 -25.32
C ALA A 431 -33.25 27.22 -24.13
N ALA A 432 -32.26 27.79 -23.42
CA ALA A 432 -31.70 27.21 -22.20
C ALA A 432 -32.74 27.12 -21.07
N MET A 433 -33.62 28.12 -20.90
CA MET A 433 -34.71 28.04 -19.93
C MET A 433 -35.64 26.85 -20.21
N SER A 434 -35.89 26.53 -21.47
CA SER A 434 -36.70 25.36 -21.86
C SER A 434 -35.94 24.04 -21.64
N ASP A 435 -34.70 23.94 -22.10
CA ASP A 435 -33.90 22.71 -21.99
C ASP A 435 -33.61 22.32 -20.54
N PHE A 436 -33.39 23.29 -19.65
CA PHE A 436 -33.08 23.03 -18.24
C PHE A 436 -34.34 22.98 -17.35
N GLY A 437 -35.54 23.09 -17.93
CA GLY A 437 -36.80 23.00 -17.19
C GLY A 437 -36.94 24.10 -16.14
N ALA A 438 -36.71 25.34 -16.55
CA ALA A 438 -36.76 26.49 -15.67
C ALA A 438 -38.16 26.72 -15.09
N ILE A 439 -38.23 26.97 -13.79
CA ILE A 439 -39.44 27.32 -13.06
C ILE A 439 -39.26 28.61 -12.25
N VAL A 440 -40.37 29.30 -12.03
CA VAL A 440 -40.47 30.51 -11.18
C VAL A 440 -41.81 30.49 -10.45
N PHE A 441 -41.89 31.14 -9.28
CA PHE A 441 -43.17 31.41 -8.65
C PHE A 441 -43.86 32.57 -9.37
N ALA A 442 -45.09 32.37 -9.82
CA ALA A 442 -45.89 33.40 -10.47
C ALA A 442 -46.87 34.01 -9.46
N GLU A 443 -46.83 35.35 -9.30
CA GLU A 443 -47.81 36.07 -8.50
C GLU A 443 -48.90 36.66 -9.42
N HIS A 444 -50.09 36.07 -9.39
CA HIS A 444 -51.21 36.46 -10.28
C HIS A 444 -52.11 37.57 -9.70
N ASN A 445 -51.98 37.90 -8.41
CA ASN A 445 -52.89 38.81 -7.70
C ASN A 445 -52.35 40.25 -7.54
N SER A 446 -51.20 40.58 -8.15
CA SER A 446 -50.61 41.92 -8.10
C SER A 446 -50.89 42.72 -9.38
N GLN A 447 -50.98 44.05 -9.27
CA GLN A 447 -51.23 44.96 -10.42
C GLN A 447 -50.13 44.90 -11.51
N LYS A 448 -48.98 44.30 -11.22
CA LYS A 448 -47.89 44.03 -12.17
C LYS A 448 -47.48 42.56 -12.04
N THR A 449 -47.59 41.80 -13.12
CA THR A 449 -47.14 40.40 -13.16
C THR A 449 -45.64 40.30 -12.85
N ARG A 450 -45.30 39.70 -11.71
CA ARG A 450 -43.91 39.43 -11.31
C ARG A 450 -43.50 38.04 -11.78
N ASN A 451 -42.52 37.95 -12.68
CA ASN A 451 -42.03 36.68 -13.22
C ASN A 451 -40.61 36.84 -13.77
N GLY A 452 -39.65 36.10 -13.19
CA GLY A 452 -38.23 36.17 -13.58
C GLY A 452 -37.96 35.76 -15.03
N MET A 453 -38.63 34.71 -15.53
CA MET A 453 -38.46 34.26 -16.91
C MET A 453 -38.99 35.29 -17.90
N LYS A 454 -40.12 35.92 -17.59
CA LYS A 454 -40.67 37.01 -18.41
C LYS A 454 -39.72 38.21 -18.43
N PHE A 455 -39.15 38.58 -17.28
CA PHE A 455 -38.18 39.66 -17.19
C PHE A 455 -36.96 39.41 -18.10
N VAL A 456 -36.39 38.19 -18.07
CA VAL A 456 -35.27 37.82 -18.95
C VAL A 456 -35.68 37.91 -20.43
N LYS A 457 -36.87 37.42 -20.79
CA LYS A 457 -37.37 37.51 -22.18
C LYS A 457 -37.59 38.93 -22.65
N ASP A 458 -38.14 39.79 -21.80
CA ASP A 458 -38.39 41.20 -22.14
C ASP A 458 -37.04 41.94 -22.29
N MET A 459 -36.06 41.66 -21.43
CA MET A 459 -34.72 42.23 -21.51
C MET A 459 -33.93 41.74 -22.73
N LEU A 460 -34.08 40.47 -23.13
CA LEU A 460 -33.49 39.95 -24.38
C LEU A 460 -33.99 40.74 -25.60
N LYS A 461 -35.29 41.05 -25.68
CA LYS A 461 -35.86 41.88 -26.75
C LYS A 461 -35.31 43.31 -26.73
N GLU A 462 -35.21 43.92 -25.54
CA GLU A 462 -34.64 45.27 -25.42
C GLU A 462 -33.16 45.34 -25.84
N LEU A 463 -32.40 44.26 -25.62
CA LEU A 463 -31.00 44.15 -26.04
C LEU A 463 -30.85 43.87 -27.54
N GLU A 464 -31.76 43.10 -28.14
CA GLU A 464 -31.84 42.91 -29.60
C GLU A 464 -32.13 44.24 -30.33
N ASP A 465 -32.93 45.12 -29.73
CA ASP A 465 -33.28 46.44 -30.27
C ASP A 465 -32.14 47.50 -30.13
N LYS A 466 -31.08 47.22 -29.37
CA LYS A 466 -29.93 48.13 -29.13
C LYS A 466 -28.58 47.47 -29.46
N PRO A 467 -28.09 47.58 -30.71
CA PRO A 467 -26.90 46.87 -31.18
C PRO A 467 -25.54 47.47 -30.72
N GLU A 468 -25.51 48.36 -29.73
CA GLU A 468 -24.25 48.88 -29.18
C GLU A 468 -23.62 47.86 -28.22
N GLY A 469 -22.81 46.96 -28.80
CA GLY A 469 -22.29 45.73 -28.20
C GLY A 469 -21.23 45.89 -27.11
N THR A 470 -21.64 46.25 -25.89
CA THR A 470 -20.81 46.07 -24.68
C THR A 470 -21.55 45.44 -23.49
N PHE A 471 -22.84 45.12 -23.61
CA PHE A 471 -23.65 44.62 -22.49
C PHE A 471 -24.43 43.36 -22.90
N SER A 472 -24.13 42.23 -22.29
CA SER A 472 -24.80 40.94 -22.51
C SER A 472 -25.80 40.65 -21.39
N ILE A 473 -26.84 39.87 -21.69
CA ILE A 473 -27.76 39.30 -20.69
C ILE A 473 -26.98 38.61 -19.55
N MET A 474 -25.83 38.00 -19.88
CA MET A 474 -24.95 37.31 -18.94
C MET A 474 -24.32 38.25 -17.89
N ASP A 475 -24.21 39.55 -18.16
CA ASP A 475 -23.68 40.54 -17.22
C ASP A 475 -24.70 40.92 -16.12
N VAL A 476 -25.97 40.59 -16.34
CA VAL A 476 -27.09 40.89 -15.42
C VAL A 476 -27.50 39.67 -14.60
N LEU A 477 -27.26 38.46 -15.13
CA LEU A 477 -27.61 37.22 -14.45
C LEU A 477 -26.54 36.84 -13.42
N ALA A 478 -26.95 36.65 -12.16
CA ALA A 478 -26.14 35.98 -11.15
C ALA A 478 -26.52 34.50 -11.04
N PHE A 479 -25.58 33.60 -11.36
CA PHE A 479 -25.73 32.16 -11.21
C PHE A 479 -25.35 31.77 -9.79
N ASN A 480 -26.34 31.52 -8.94
CA ASN A 480 -26.15 31.00 -7.59
C ASN A 480 -26.24 29.47 -7.57
N SER A 481 -25.82 28.86 -6.46
CA SER A 481 -25.91 27.40 -6.28
C SER A 481 -27.35 26.88 -6.34
N THR A 482 -28.33 27.66 -5.88
CA THR A 482 -29.74 27.23 -5.78
C THR A 482 -30.68 27.84 -6.82
N HIS A 483 -30.27 28.91 -7.51
CA HIS A 483 -31.11 29.65 -8.45
C HIS A 483 -30.28 30.62 -9.31
N ILE A 484 -30.89 31.14 -10.37
CA ILE A 484 -30.38 32.25 -11.17
C ILE A 484 -31.16 33.51 -10.79
N CYS A 485 -30.44 34.57 -10.42
CA CYS A 485 -31.00 35.88 -10.10
C CYS A 485 -30.85 36.83 -11.29
N PRO A 486 -31.96 37.36 -11.84
CA PRO A 486 -31.89 38.26 -13.00
C PRO A 486 -31.50 39.71 -12.66
N PHE A 487 -31.16 40.00 -11.41
CA PHE A 487 -30.77 41.34 -10.93
C PHE A 487 -29.35 41.35 -10.34
N ASN A 488 -28.50 40.40 -10.72
CA ASN A 488 -27.13 40.26 -10.22
C ASN A 488 -27.04 40.32 -8.68
N ASN A 489 -27.95 39.61 -7.98
CA ASN A 489 -28.11 39.60 -6.52
C ASN A 489 -28.46 40.95 -5.86
N ASN A 490 -28.76 41.99 -6.63
CA ASN A 490 -29.24 43.29 -6.14
C ASN A 490 -30.78 43.35 -6.16
N CYS A 491 -31.40 42.96 -5.03
CA CYS A 491 -32.85 42.83 -4.96
C CYS A 491 -33.59 44.16 -5.23
N PRO A 492 -34.66 44.16 -6.06
CA PRO A 492 -35.48 45.34 -6.28
C PRO A 492 -36.27 45.71 -5.00
N THR A 493 -36.79 46.94 -4.94
CA THR A 493 -37.41 47.50 -3.73
C THR A 493 -38.61 46.69 -3.25
N ASP A 494 -39.33 46.05 -4.16
CA ASP A 494 -40.49 45.20 -3.87
C ASP A 494 -40.14 43.83 -3.26
N ILE A 495 -38.88 43.38 -3.37
CA ILE A 495 -38.38 42.19 -2.68
C ILE A 495 -37.69 42.55 -1.37
N LYS A 496 -37.10 43.75 -1.28
CA LYS A 496 -36.48 44.25 -0.04
C LYS A 496 -37.49 44.41 1.10
N THR A 497 -38.76 44.67 0.80
CA THR A 497 -39.82 44.75 1.83
C THR A 497 -40.07 43.43 2.54
N ASP A 498 -39.79 42.31 1.88
CA ASP A 498 -39.97 40.96 2.43
C ASP A 498 -38.68 40.43 3.09
N SER A 499 -37.63 41.25 3.13
CA SER A 499 -36.35 40.88 3.73
C SER A 499 -36.38 41.11 5.24
N ILE A 500 -35.93 40.12 6.01
CA ILE A 500 -35.87 40.18 7.47
C ILE A 500 -34.41 40.13 7.91
N LEU A 501 -33.96 41.11 8.70
CA LEU A 501 -32.61 41.16 9.28
C LEU A 501 -31.49 40.99 8.21
N GLY A 502 -31.69 41.52 7.01
CA GLY A 502 -30.74 41.42 5.89
C GLY A 502 -30.78 40.10 5.11
N LEU A 503 -31.67 39.17 5.46
CA LEU A 503 -31.92 37.93 4.71
C LEU A 503 -32.96 38.16 3.61
N THR A 504 -32.68 37.68 2.40
CA THR A 504 -33.56 37.82 1.23
C THR A 504 -34.35 36.53 0.97
N PRO A 505 -35.67 36.59 0.70
CA PRO A 505 -36.53 35.42 0.52
C PRO A 505 -36.42 34.83 -0.91
N CYS A 506 -35.24 34.30 -1.25
CA CYS A 506 -34.95 33.83 -2.62
C CYS A 506 -35.75 32.57 -3.02
N GLY A 507 -36.23 31.79 -2.04
CA GLY A 507 -37.08 30.63 -2.25
C GLY A 507 -38.41 31.03 -2.85
N GLY A 508 -39.13 31.92 -2.16
CA GLY A 508 -40.43 32.44 -2.61
C GLY A 508 -40.35 33.55 -3.66
N CYS A 509 -39.16 34.08 -3.95
CA CYS A 509 -38.99 35.21 -4.87
C CYS A 509 -39.54 34.90 -6.29
N PRO A 510 -40.45 35.73 -6.84
CA PRO A 510 -41.03 35.52 -8.17
C PRO A 510 -40.04 35.76 -9.31
N TYR A 511 -38.91 36.42 -9.03
CA TYR A 511 -37.84 36.65 -10.01
C TYR A 511 -36.76 35.55 -10.00
N SER A 512 -36.74 34.69 -8.99
CA SER A 512 -35.72 33.64 -8.82
C SER A 512 -36.00 32.46 -9.74
N ILE A 513 -35.17 32.31 -10.79
CA ILE A 513 -35.28 31.26 -11.81
C ILE A 513 -34.55 30.01 -11.31
N LYS A 514 -35.22 28.86 -11.32
CA LYS A 514 -34.71 27.60 -10.76
C LYS A 514 -34.82 26.51 -11.80
N THR A 515 -33.82 25.63 -11.92
CA THR A 515 -33.76 24.61 -12.99
C THR A 515 -33.41 23.24 -12.41
N VAL A 516 -33.52 22.17 -13.20
CA VAL A 516 -33.24 20.80 -12.72
C VAL A 516 -31.81 20.62 -12.21
N ASP A 517 -30.84 21.34 -12.78
CA ASP A 517 -29.44 21.31 -12.34
C ASP A 517 -29.23 21.94 -10.96
N HIS A 518 -30.16 22.80 -10.49
CA HIS A 518 -30.13 23.34 -9.13
C HIS A 518 -30.70 22.36 -8.09
N LEU A 519 -31.37 21.29 -8.50
CA LEU A 519 -32.09 20.38 -7.59
C LEU A 519 -31.20 19.77 -6.47
N PRO A 520 -29.95 19.34 -6.74
CA PRO A 520 -29.05 18.88 -5.68
C PRO A 520 -28.76 19.96 -4.63
N ALA A 521 -28.42 21.17 -5.07
CA ALA A 521 -28.10 22.29 -4.19
C ALA A 521 -29.34 22.82 -3.44
N ILE A 522 -30.52 22.81 -4.06
CA ILE A 522 -31.80 23.14 -3.41
C ILE A 522 -32.07 22.12 -2.29
N SER A 523 -31.83 20.83 -2.55
CA SER A 523 -31.99 19.79 -1.53
C SER A 523 -31.03 19.99 -0.34
N ALA A 524 -29.77 20.37 -0.62
CA ALA A 524 -28.79 20.73 0.41
C ALA A 524 -29.23 21.98 1.20
N HIS A 525 -29.78 22.98 0.51
CA HIS A 525 -30.27 24.21 1.11
C HIS A 525 -31.47 23.96 2.03
N ILE A 526 -32.44 23.13 1.60
CA ILE A 526 -33.60 22.68 2.41
C ILE A 526 -33.12 22.07 3.73
N ARG A 527 -32.10 21.20 3.69
CA ARG A 527 -31.49 20.64 4.91
C ARG A 527 -30.92 21.74 5.80
N ALA A 528 -30.11 22.63 5.22
CA ALA A 528 -29.44 23.68 5.98
C ALA A 528 -30.41 24.67 6.65
N ILE A 529 -31.52 25.04 5.99
CA ILE A 529 -32.53 25.94 6.57
C ILE A 529 -33.46 25.21 7.55
N THR A 530 -33.66 23.89 7.40
CA THR A 530 -34.37 23.07 8.39
C THR A 530 -33.57 23.00 9.70
N ASP A 531 -32.26 22.78 9.62
CA ASP A 531 -31.35 22.83 10.76
C ASP A 531 -31.46 24.20 11.47
N LYS A 532 -31.34 25.30 10.73
CA LYS A 532 -31.48 26.66 11.29
C LYS A 532 -32.84 26.91 11.95
N ALA A 533 -33.93 26.48 11.33
CA ALA A 533 -35.26 26.63 11.91
C ALA A 533 -35.41 25.84 13.22
N ALA A 534 -34.83 24.64 13.28
CA ALA A 534 -34.83 23.79 14.47
C ALA A 534 -34.03 24.40 15.63
N ASP A 535 -32.88 25.04 15.36
CA ASP A 535 -32.10 25.74 16.41
C ASP A 535 -32.91 26.83 17.10
N TYR A 536 -33.52 27.72 16.31
CA TYR A 536 -34.34 28.80 16.86
C TYR A 536 -35.57 28.23 17.59
N GLU A 537 -36.14 27.13 17.12
CA GLU A 537 -37.24 26.45 17.80
C GLU A 537 -36.84 25.89 19.16
N ILE A 538 -35.64 25.29 19.28
CA ILE A 538 -35.09 24.82 20.56
C ILE A 538 -34.91 26.00 21.51
N THR A 539 -34.24 27.08 21.08
CA THR A 539 -34.04 28.28 21.91
C THR A 539 -35.36 28.88 22.38
N ILE A 540 -36.36 28.98 21.51
CA ILE A 540 -37.70 29.49 21.86
C ILE A 540 -38.41 28.57 22.86
N ASN A 541 -38.29 27.25 22.71
CA ASN A 541 -38.94 26.30 23.60
C ASN A 541 -38.28 26.23 24.98
N GLU A 542 -36.95 26.35 25.05
CA GLU A 542 -36.20 26.45 26.31
C GLU A 542 -36.55 27.73 27.07
N ALA A 543 -36.58 28.88 26.40
CA ALA A 543 -36.99 30.15 27.00
C ALA A 543 -38.43 30.08 27.57
N LYS A 544 -39.35 29.44 26.83
CA LYS A 544 -40.72 29.18 27.31
C LYS A 544 -40.76 28.24 28.52
N ALA A 545 -39.98 27.16 28.50
CA ALA A 545 -39.92 26.20 29.60
C ALA A 545 -39.33 26.82 30.88
N ASN A 546 -38.39 27.77 30.73
CA ASN A 546 -37.77 28.50 31.83
C ASN A 546 -38.60 29.70 32.32
N GLY A 547 -39.72 30.02 31.66
CA GLY A 547 -40.58 31.15 32.03
C GLY A 547 -39.99 32.53 31.75
N GLU A 548 -39.09 32.63 30.76
CA GLU A 548 -38.43 33.89 30.37
C GLU A 548 -39.37 34.81 29.58
N ASP A 549 -39.07 36.12 29.56
CA ASP A 549 -39.85 37.09 28.79
C ASP A 549 -39.58 36.94 27.28
N MET A 550 -40.62 36.53 26.54
CA MET A 550 -40.55 36.33 25.08
C MET A 550 -40.29 37.61 24.29
N SER A 551 -40.47 38.80 24.88
CA SER A 551 -40.14 40.07 24.22
C SER A 551 -38.65 40.16 23.86
N ALA A 552 -37.78 39.55 24.66
CA ALA A 552 -36.34 39.47 24.41
C ALA A 552 -35.97 38.56 23.23
N TYR A 553 -36.87 37.65 22.83
CA TYR A 553 -36.65 36.63 21.79
C TYR A 553 -37.40 36.92 20.48
N MET A 554 -37.89 38.15 20.29
CA MET A 554 -38.67 38.54 19.11
C MET A 554 -37.89 38.37 17.79
N ASN A 555 -36.57 38.53 17.82
CA ASN A 555 -35.72 38.33 16.65
C ASN A 555 -35.64 36.84 16.27
N GLU A 556 -35.48 35.94 17.23
CA GLU A 556 -35.43 34.50 17.07
C GLU A 556 -36.77 33.97 16.54
N VAL A 557 -37.89 34.50 17.06
CA VAL A 557 -39.24 34.18 16.56
C VAL A 557 -39.42 34.63 15.11
N ALA A 558 -38.96 35.82 14.76
CA ALA A 558 -39.02 36.33 13.39
C ALA A 558 -38.13 35.50 12.44
N LEU A 559 -36.92 35.13 12.86
CA LEU A 559 -36.00 34.29 12.10
C LEU A 559 -36.55 32.87 11.89
N ARG A 560 -37.10 32.24 12.93
CA ARG A 560 -37.76 30.93 12.79
C ARG A 560 -38.87 31.00 11.74
N LYS A 561 -39.75 32.00 11.82
CA LYS A 561 -40.84 32.20 10.87
C LYS A 561 -40.32 32.37 9.44
N PHE A 562 -39.28 33.19 9.25
CA PHE A 562 -38.62 33.39 7.95
C PHE A 562 -38.10 32.07 7.38
N TYR A 563 -37.31 31.31 8.16
CA TYR A 563 -36.76 30.04 7.69
C TYR A 563 -37.83 28.99 7.38
N THR A 564 -38.93 28.94 8.15
CA THR A 564 -40.07 28.05 7.85
C THR A 564 -40.79 28.42 6.55
N GLN A 565 -40.93 29.71 6.26
CA GLN A 565 -41.51 30.19 5.00
C GLN A 565 -40.62 29.84 3.80
N GLU A 566 -39.32 30.11 3.91
CA GLU A 566 -38.34 29.74 2.87
C GLU A 566 -38.28 28.22 2.67
N LEU A 567 -38.29 27.44 3.76
CA LEU A 567 -38.32 25.97 3.71
C LEU A 567 -39.49 25.48 2.87
N SER A 568 -40.68 26.05 3.09
CA SER A 568 -41.88 25.70 2.34
C SER A 568 -41.73 26.02 0.85
N ALA A 569 -41.20 27.20 0.53
CA ALA A 569 -40.99 27.62 -0.87
C ALA A 569 -39.95 26.74 -1.60
N TRP A 570 -38.84 26.41 -0.94
CA TRP A 570 -37.81 25.53 -1.50
C TRP A 570 -38.30 24.08 -1.63
N ALA A 571 -39.10 23.57 -0.68
CA ALA A 571 -39.67 22.22 -0.76
C ALA A 571 -40.66 22.07 -1.94
N ILE A 572 -41.51 23.08 -2.17
CA ILE A 572 -42.40 23.12 -3.33
C ILE A 572 -41.59 23.15 -4.62
N THR A 573 -40.59 24.03 -4.68
CA THR A 573 -39.66 24.12 -5.82
C THR A 573 -39.02 22.78 -6.14
N ALA A 574 -38.46 22.09 -5.13
CA ALA A 574 -37.79 20.81 -5.33
C ALA A 574 -38.76 19.74 -5.87
N THR A 575 -40.01 19.76 -5.43
CA THR A 575 -41.05 18.85 -5.92
C THR A 575 -41.39 19.12 -7.38
N CYS A 576 -41.55 20.39 -7.76
CA CYS A 576 -41.79 20.77 -9.15
C CYS A 576 -40.62 20.40 -10.06
N LEU A 577 -39.38 20.67 -9.63
CA LEU A 577 -38.17 20.32 -10.38
C LEU A 577 -37.97 18.81 -10.50
N ASP A 578 -38.32 18.01 -9.50
CA ASP A 578 -38.27 16.54 -9.60
C ASP A 578 -39.24 16.02 -10.67
N SER A 579 -40.46 16.59 -10.73
CA SER A 579 -41.42 16.28 -11.80
C SER A 579 -40.87 16.69 -13.17
N MET A 580 -40.32 17.90 -13.27
CA MET A 580 -39.72 18.43 -14.50
C MET A 580 -38.54 17.58 -14.97
N ALA A 581 -37.69 17.11 -14.05
CA ALA A 581 -36.56 16.24 -14.37
C ALA A 581 -37.03 14.89 -14.96
N ARG A 582 -38.13 14.33 -14.45
CA ARG A 582 -38.72 13.10 -15.02
C ARG A 582 -39.25 13.32 -16.43
N GLU A 583 -39.92 14.44 -16.69
CA GLU A 583 -40.39 14.79 -18.04
C GLU A 583 -39.22 14.99 -19.00
N LEU A 584 -38.21 15.77 -18.60
CA LEU A 584 -37.01 16.03 -19.41
C LEU A 584 -36.17 14.77 -19.66
N SER A 585 -36.20 13.78 -18.76
CA SER A 585 -35.48 12.51 -18.94
C SER A 585 -36.00 11.70 -20.14
N GLN A 586 -37.22 11.98 -20.61
CA GLN A 586 -37.84 11.34 -21.78
C GLN A 586 -37.57 12.10 -23.08
N LYS A 587 -36.88 13.25 -23.02
CA LYS A 587 -36.62 14.11 -24.18
C LYS A 587 -35.37 13.63 -24.94
N ASP A 588 -35.52 13.38 -26.24
CA ASP A 588 -34.42 12.91 -27.10
C ASP A 588 -33.63 14.04 -27.79
N LYS A 589 -34.19 15.26 -27.86
CA LYS A 589 -33.62 16.40 -28.58
C LYS A 589 -33.52 17.62 -27.67
N TRP A 590 -32.40 18.33 -27.74
CA TRP A 590 -32.11 19.53 -26.95
C TRP A 590 -31.87 20.70 -27.90
N LEU A 591 -32.31 21.89 -27.53
CA LEU A 591 -32.16 23.11 -28.33
C LEU A 591 -30.73 23.66 -28.25
N VAL A 592 -30.14 23.63 -27.05
CA VAL A 592 -28.82 24.17 -26.75
C VAL A 592 -27.93 23.13 -26.08
N SER A 593 -28.39 22.57 -24.95
CA SER A 593 -27.60 21.62 -24.17
C SER A 593 -28.50 20.72 -23.33
N LYS A 594 -28.04 19.49 -23.14
CA LYS A 594 -28.63 18.58 -22.16
C LYS A 594 -28.25 19.02 -20.73
N PRO A 595 -29.18 19.00 -19.75
CA PRO A 595 -28.86 19.28 -18.35
C PRO A 595 -27.95 18.20 -17.74
N GLU A 596 -27.00 18.60 -16.90
CA GLU A 596 -26.08 17.67 -16.23
C GLU A 596 -26.84 16.70 -15.32
N PHE A 597 -27.93 17.18 -14.70
CA PHE A 597 -28.80 16.36 -13.84
C PHE A 597 -29.37 15.14 -14.58
N ILE A 598 -29.64 15.29 -15.88
CA ILE A 598 -30.19 14.21 -16.71
C ILE A 598 -29.06 13.38 -17.32
N GLU A 599 -27.97 14.02 -17.77
CA GLU A 599 -26.82 13.34 -18.38
C GLU A 599 -26.18 12.32 -17.43
N LYS A 600 -25.93 12.73 -16.18
CA LYS A 600 -25.27 11.88 -15.17
C LYS A 600 -26.25 10.94 -14.44
N LYS A 601 -27.52 10.85 -14.90
CA LYS A 601 -28.60 10.00 -14.35
C LYS A 601 -28.75 10.12 -12.83
N PHE A 602 -28.80 11.36 -12.33
CA PHE A 602 -28.97 11.57 -10.90
C PHE A 602 -30.31 11.01 -10.43
N HIS A 603 -30.29 10.23 -9.33
CA HIS A 603 -31.49 9.74 -8.67
C HIS A 603 -31.56 10.28 -7.24
N LYS A 604 -32.79 10.55 -6.77
CA LYS A 604 -33.02 10.92 -5.37
C LYS A 604 -32.55 9.77 -4.47
N LEU A 605 -31.59 10.05 -3.60
CA LEU A 605 -31.13 9.09 -2.60
C LEU A 605 -32.29 8.67 -1.69
N THR A 606 -32.74 7.43 -1.85
CA THR A 606 -33.61 6.74 -0.88
C THR A 606 -32.74 5.92 0.06
N THR A 607 -31.82 6.57 0.78
CA THR A 607 -30.97 5.88 1.76
C THR A 607 -31.59 6.01 3.15
N SER A 608 -31.79 4.88 3.81
CA SER A 608 -32.29 4.79 5.19
C SER A 608 -31.20 4.96 6.25
N ASN A 609 -29.95 5.25 5.84
CA ASN A 609 -28.77 5.19 6.69
C ASN A 609 -28.22 6.59 7.05
N GLU A 610 -28.20 6.90 8.34
CA GLU A 610 -27.78 8.20 8.89
C GLU A 610 -26.30 8.54 8.57
N LEU A 611 -25.42 7.53 8.47
CA LEU A 611 -24.01 7.76 8.14
C LEU A 611 -23.85 8.21 6.68
N THR A 612 -24.48 7.50 5.74
CA THR A 612 -24.47 7.85 4.32
C THR A 612 -25.09 9.23 4.10
N TYR A 613 -26.17 9.54 4.81
CA TYR A 613 -26.78 10.86 4.81
C TYR A 613 -25.81 11.95 5.30
N THR A 614 -25.08 11.69 6.40
CA THR A 614 -24.08 12.62 6.94
C THR A 614 -22.90 12.82 5.97
N LEU A 615 -22.46 11.77 5.27
CA LEU A 615 -21.40 11.84 4.26
C LEU A 615 -21.78 12.70 3.06
N VAL A 616 -23.04 12.62 2.62
CA VAL A 616 -23.59 13.50 1.58
C VAL A 616 -23.57 14.95 2.05
N GLN A 617 -24.04 15.23 3.27
CA GLN A 617 -24.01 16.57 3.86
C GLN A 617 -22.58 17.14 4.01
N ILE A 618 -21.59 16.29 4.30
CA ILE A 618 -20.18 16.68 4.36
C ILE A 618 -19.69 17.18 2.99
N GLU A 619 -20.01 16.45 1.91
CA GLU A 619 -19.60 16.86 0.56
C GLU A 619 -20.28 18.16 0.11
N GLU A 620 -21.56 18.32 0.45
CA GLU A 620 -22.30 19.57 0.25
C GLU A 620 -21.57 20.75 0.92
N ALA A 621 -21.18 20.60 2.19
CA ALA A 621 -20.46 21.63 2.94
C ALA A 621 -19.04 21.92 2.44
N ILE A 622 -18.39 20.96 1.75
CA ILE A 622 -17.10 21.19 1.08
C ILE A 622 -17.29 22.09 -0.14
N ASN A 623 -18.32 21.83 -0.95
CA ASN A 623 -18.59 22.55 -2.20
C ASN A 623 -19.30 23.90 -1.99
N GLY A 624 -19.99 24.10 -0.87
CA GLY A 624 -20.59 25.38 -0.49
C GLY A 624 -20.45 25.64 1.02
N GLN A 625 -19.80 26.74 1.39
CA GLN A 625 -19.64 27.10 2.80
C GLN A 625 -20.99 27.39 3.47
N GLU A 626 -21.99 27.79 2.67
CA GLU A 626 -23.37 28.02 3.11
C GLU A 626 -24.07 26.76 3.67
N PHE A 627 -23.59 25.55 3.34
CA PHE A 627 -24.19 24.29 3.78
C PHE A 627 -23.53 23.72 5.06
N MET A 628 -22.49 24.38 5.58
CA MET A 628 -21.81 23.97 6.81
C MET A 628 -22.57 24.46 8.06
N THR A 629 -23.54 23.67 8.54
CA THR A 629 -24.34 24.00 9.74
C THR A 629 -23.64 23.60 11.06
N PRO A 630 -23.94 24.27 12.20
CA PRO A 630 -23.48 23.84 13.52
C PRO A 630 -23.85 22.39 13.87
N GLN A 631 -25.05 21.96 13.47
CA GLN A 631 -25.58 20.61 13.67
C GLN A 631 -24.82 19.59 12.85
N LEU A 632 -24.49 19.91 11.59
CA LEU A 632 -23.62 19.06 10.78
C LEU A 632 -22.24 18.90 11.45
N LYS A 633 -21.64 19.99 11.97
CA LYS A 633 -20.38 19.89 12.73
C LYS A 633 -20.52 19.01 13.97
N ALA A 634 -21.62 19.15 14.72
CA ALA A 634 -21.90 18.35 15.90
C ALA A 634 -22.09 16.86 15.56
N LYS A 635 -22.85 16.55 14.50
CA LYS A 635 -23.05 15.19 13.98
C LYS A 635 -21.73 14.57 13.51
N VAL A 636 -20.93 15.29 12.73
CA VAL A 636 -19.61 14.83 12.28
C VAL A 636 -18.69 14.56 13.46
N ASN A 637 -18.66 15.43 14.46
CA ASN A 637 -17.90 15.21 15.69
C ASN A 637 -18.37 13.96 16.45
N LEU A 638 -19.69 13.77 16.57
CA LEU A 638 -20.27 12.63 17.26
C LEU A 638 -19.95 11.31 16.53
N PHE A 639 -20.10 11.27 15.22
CA PHE A 639 -19.71 10.11 14.42
C PHE A 639 -18.20 9.87 14.44
N ARG A 640 -17.38 10.92 14.33
CA ARG A 640 -15.92 10.84 14.47
C ARG A 640 -15.55 10.18 15.79
N ASN A 641 -16.13 10.63 16.89
CA ASN A 641 -15.85 10.11 18.21
C ASN A 641 -16.31 8.65 18.36
N LYS A 642 -17.50 8.30 17.82
CA LYS A 642 -17.98 6.90 17.79
C LYS A 642 -17.03 5.99 17.03
N VAL A 643 -16.57 6.41 15.85
CA VAL A 643 -15.65 5.63 15.01
C VAL A 643 -14.28 5.48 15.67
N LEU A 644 -13.72 6.55 16.24
CA LEU A 644 -12.43 6.49 16.96
C LEU A 644 -12.51 5.62 18.23
N ALA A 645 -13.63 5.66 18.95
CA ALA A 645 -13.87 4.81 20.11
C ALA A 645 -14.00 3.33 19.72
N ALA A 646 -14.78 3.03 18.67
CA ALA A 646 -14.98 1.66 18.16
C ALA A 646 -13.68 1.03 17.61
N THR A 647 -12.76 1.86 17.14
CA THR A 647 -11.48 1.41 16.54
C THR A 647 -10.31 1.43 17.54
N GLY A 648 -10.56 1.75 18.81
CA GLY A 648 -9.54 1.75 19.86
C GLY A 648 -8.52 2.89 19.77
N GLN A 649 -8.77 3.92 18.95
CA GLN A 649 -7.87 5.06 18.75
C GLN A 649 -8.07 6.16 19.79
N PHE A 650 -8.04 5.80 21.08
CA PHE A 650 -8.35 6.71 22.19
C PHE A 650 -7.42 7.93 22.28
N ASN A 651 -6.17 7.81 21.83
CA ASN A 651 -5.25 8.96 21.81
C ASN A 651 -5.70 10.06 20.83
N ALA A 652 -6.39 9.71 19.74
CA ALA A 652 -6.93 10.68 18.79
C ALA A 652 -8.23 11.35 19.28
N LEU A 653 -8.93 10.74 20.25
CA LEU A 653 -10.05 11.37 20.97
C LEU A 653 -9.59 12.47 21.93
N LEU A 654 -8.36 12.36 22.45
CA LEU A 654 -7.79 13.30 23.43
C LEU A 654 -7.07 14.48 22.78
N GLN A 655 -6.90 14.48 21.46
CA GLN A 655 -6.30 15.58 20.71
C GLN A 655 -7.34 16.67 20.40
N SER A 656 -6.88 17.90 20.17
CA SER A 656 -7.75 19.03 19.81
C SER A 656 -8.55 18.72 18.55
N VAL A 657 -9.88 18.81 18.64
CA VAL A 657 -10.78 18.55 17.52
C VAL A 657 -10.55 19.59 16.42
N PRO A 658 -10.26 19.19 15.16
CA PRO A 658 -10.13 20.13 14.05
C PRO A 658 -11.42 20.94 13.84
N THR A 659 -11.31 22.16 13.29
CA THR A 659 -12.45 23.07 13.12
C THR A 659 -12.71 23.43 11.65
N GLY A 660 -13.98 23.57 11.28
CA GLY A 660 -14.36 23.98 9.92
C GLY A 660 -14.12 22.89 8.86
N ARG A 661 -13.56 23.26 7.70
CA ARG A 661 -13.35 22.32 6.57
C ARG A 661 -12.35 21.20 6.90
N THR A 662 -11.40 21.44 7.80
CA THR A 662 -10.43 20.41 8.21
C THR A 662 -11.06 19.29 9.03
N LEU A 663 -12.15 19.57 9.76
CA LEU A 663 -12.94 18.55 10.45
C LEU A 663 -13.57 17.57 9.46
N LEU A 664 -14.11 18.10 8.36
CA LEU A 664 -14.76 17.32 7.31
C LEU A 664 -13.77 16.41 6.59
N SER A 665 -12.57 16.92 6.26
CA SER A 665 -11.50 16.14 5.64
C SER A 665 -10.91 15.10 6.60
N ASP A 666 -10.74 15.45 7.89
CA ASP A 666 -10.23 14.55 8.93
C ASP A 666 -11.19 13.37 9.13
N PHE A 667 -12.48 13.65 9.27
CA PHE A 667 -13.49 12.60 9.44
C PHE A 667 -13.57 11.66 8.23
N LYS A 668 -13.46 12.18 7.00
CA LYS A 668 -13.31 11.35 5.79
C LYS A 668 -12.06 10.49 5.85
N GLY A 669 -10.93 11.06 6.27
CA GLY A 669 -9.67 10.32 6.45
C GLY A 669 -9.81 9.18 7.47
N ILE A 670 -10.55 9.40 8.56
CA ILE A 670 -10.83 8.39 9.59
C ILE A 670 -11.71 7.27 9.03
N ILE A 671 -12.84 7.59 8.38
CA ILE A 671 -13.70 6.59 7.73
C ILE A 671 -12.90 5.78 6.69
N LYS A 672 -12.10 6.47 5.87
CA LYS A 672 -11.21 5.88 4.86
C LYS A 672 -10.25 4.88 5.48
N ASN A 673 -9.60 5.24 6.59
CA ASN A 673 -8.70 4.34 7.31
C ASN A 673 -9.43 3.11 7.87
N VAL A 674 -10.65 3.26 8.36
CA VAL A 674 -11.42 2.15 8.96
C VAL A 674 -11.90 1.17 7.90
N CYS A 675 -12.44 1.65 6.78
CA CYS A 675 -12.80 0.81 5.63
C CYS A 675 -11.57 0.05 5.10
N ASN A 676 -10.43 0.73 4.97
CA ASN A 676 -9.17 0.12 4.52
C ASN A 676 -8.66 -0.98 5.45
N LEU A 677 -8.69 -0.78 6.76
CA LEU A 677 -8.22 -1.77 7.73
C LEU A 677 -9.17 -2.97 7.86
N SER A 678 -10.44 -2.78 7.55
CA SER A 678 -11.50 -3.78 7.77
C SER A 678 -11.93 -4.52 6.51
N GLY A 679 -11.53 -4.03 5.33
CA GLY A 679 -11.92 -4.59 4.03
C GLY A 679 -13.42 -4.47 3.73
N ILE A 680 -14.09 -3.46 4.31
CA ILE A 680 -15.53 -3.23 4.16
C ILE A 680 -15.79 -1.97 3.34
N THR A 681 -16.87 -1.99 2.58
CA THR A 681 -17.33 -0.83 1.82
C THR A 681 -17.96 0.23 2.75
N VAL A 682 -18.09 1.46 2.25
CA VAL A 682 -18.72 2.56 3.01
C VAL A 682 -20.19 2.26 3.35
N ASP A 683 -20.88 1.51 2.49
CA ASP A 683 -22.29 1.14 2.69
C ASP A 683 -22.47 0.04 3.76
N GLU A 684 -21.47 -0.82 3.93
CA GLU A 684 -21.44 -1.88 4.94
C GLU A 684 -20.98 -1.39 6.32
N LEU A 685 -20.33 -0.22 6.36
CA LEU A 685 -19.74 0.36 7.58
C LEU A 685 -20.75 0.51 8.73
N PRO A 686 -22.00 0.97 8.51
CA PRO A 686 -22.94 1.19 9.61
C PRO A 686 -23.38 -0.10 10.30
N GLN A 687 -23.67 -1.16 9.54
CA GLN A 687 -24.02 -2.48 10.10
C GLN A 687 -22.85 -3.07 10.90
N LYS A 688 -21.62 -2.87 10.43
CA LYS A 688 -20.41 -3.28 11.14
C LYS A 688 -20.18 -2.48 12.42
N LEU A 689 -20.42 -1.17 12.41
CA LEU A 689 -20.31 -0.33 13.61
C LEU A 689 -21.31 -0.75 14.69
N GLU A 690 -22.54 -1.11 14.32
CA GLU A 690 -23.54 -1.67 15.24
C GLU A 690 -23.10 -3.02 15.82
N GLY A 691 -22.55 -3.91 14.99
CA GLY A 691 -21.97 -5.19 15.43
C GLY A 691 -20.81 -5.02 16.42
N ILE A 692 -19.91 -4.07 16.16
CA ILE A 692 -18.79 -3.74 17.06
C ILE A 692 -19.29 -3.16 18.38
N GLN A 693 -20.36 -2.35 18.35
CA GLN A 693 -20.98 -1.78 19.56
C GLN A 693 -21.63 -2.86 20.44
N MET A 694 -22.28 -3.86 19.83
CA MET A 694 -22.82 -5.03 20.52
C MET A 694 -21.72 -5.91 21.13
N ASP A 695 -20.61 -6.13 20.42
CA ASP A 695 -19.47 -6.91 20.92
C ASP A 695 -18.72 -6.18 22.05
N ALA A 696 -18.58 -4.86 21.96
CA ALA A 696 -18.00 -4.04 23.02
C ALA A 696 -18.89 -4.01 24.28
N GLN A 697 -20.21 -3.96 24.14
CA GLN A 697 -21.15 -4.08 25.27
C GLN A 697 -21.11 -5.48 25.90
N LYS A 698 -20.98 -6.54 25.11
CA LYS A 698 -20.77 -7.92 25.61
C LYS A 698 -19.45 -8.05 26.37
N ALA A 699 -18.37 -7.47 25.86
CA ALA A 699 -17.07 -7.47 26.50
C ALA A 699 -17.05 -6.67 27.81
N LEU A 700 -17.72 -5.51 27.83
CA LEU A 700 -17.86 -4.66 29.03
C LEU A 700 -18.83 -5.24 30.06
N GLY A 701 -19.92 -5.88 29.63
CA GLY A 701 -20.84 -6.61 30.52
C GLY A 701 -20.18 -7.78 31.24
N ASN A 702 -19.23 -8.46 30.58
CA ASN A 702 -18.41 -9.49 31.20
C ASN A 702 -17.33 -8.93 32.14
N ALA A 703 -16.87 -7.70 31.91
CA ALA A 703 -15.87 -7.03 32.75
C ALA A 703 -16.46 -6.29 33.97
N LEU A 704 -17.76 -5.99 33.97
CA LEU A 704 -18.46 -5.24 35.04
C LEU A 704 -19.37 -6.11 35.93
N ASN A 705 -19.19 -7.44 35.94
CA ASN A 705 -19.73 -8.27 37.02
C ASN A 705 -18.91 -8.07 38.31
N PHE A 706 -19.03 -6.89 38.91
CA PHE A 706 -18.75 -6.70 40.31
C PHE A 706 -19.91 -7.34 41.08
N THR A 707 -19.68 -8.55 41.61
CA THR A 707 -20.46 -9.09 42.72
C THR A 707 -20.43 -8.07 43.86
N LEU A 708 -21.56 -7.40 44.07
CA LEU A 708 -21.79 -6.59 45.27
C LEU A 708 -21.66 -7.49 46.51
N PRO A 709 -20.81 -7.14 47.49
CA PRO A 709 -20.82 -7.82 48.78
C PRO A 709 -22.14 -7.51 49.49
N ASN A 710 -22.85 -8.54 49.95
CA ASN A 710 -24.03 -8.44 50.80
C ASN A 710 -23.79 -7.47 51.98
N SER A 711 -24.34 -6.27 51.91
CA SER A 711 -24.51 -5.40 53.07
C SER A 711 -25.75 -5.87 53.83
N LYS A 712 -25.52 -6.52 54.97
CA LYS A 712 -26.52 -6.64 56.03
C LYS A 712 -26.95 -5.23 56.46
N SER A 713 -28.23 -4.92 56.35
CA SER A 713 -28.87 -3.86 57.14
C SER A 713 -29.96 -4.48 58.00
N ASN A 714 -29.58 -4.76 59.24
CA ASN A 714 -30.47 -4.70 60.39
C ASN A 714 -31.02 -3.27 60.50
N ASN A 715 -32.34 -3.10 60.50
CA ASN A 715 -33.11 -2.71 61.69
C ASN A 715 -34.48 -2.13 61.32
N ASN A 716 -35.51 -2.78 61.87
CA ASN A 716 -36.62 -2.19 62.63
C ASN A 716 -36.59 -0.66 62.78
N ALA A 717 -37.59 0.00 62.19
CA ALA A 717 -38.59 0.88 62.84
C ALA A 717 -39.47 1.50 61.75
#